data_AF-A0AAD5YNC5-F1
#
_entry.id   AF-A0AAD5YNC5-F1
#
_cell.length_a   1.000
_cell.length_b   1.000
_cell.length_c   1.000
_cell.angle_alpha   90.00
_cell.angle_beta   90.00
_cell.angle_gamma   90.00
#
_symmetry.space_group_name_H-M   'P 1'
#
loop_
_entity.id
_entity.type
_entity.pdbx_description
1 polymer ?
#
loop_
_entity_poly.entity_id
_entity_poly.type
_entity_poly.pdbx_seq_one_letter_code
_entity_poly.pdbx_strand_id
1 'polypeptide(L)'
;MRPAVQTLLGHRIASDWPATLATEQARAHKTYGGMPGWTQKIIPREYVSRLADAIRNAIEEDLFLDEEDVVWAKDFFFVHSVRGLKHGYYHQVTEAGAQHFLDDFVRDCRLVRNAHLLGDWWIDVGIEISSDIGDCVQWATGNHRDVVQQALFIPDEDANRITSLSSSKYSRDLASHLSAVSGFRIEPGSAHGPLDAVYLQAYTTDKAVVYNTEGTHHAKFLTISEALSQDQPCKTIEGLYDIYEKAKEANSSNARLEVRVPWHHATDALMTFDAGVIRSSLYAFTPQEWWNFRLIRMTAISQCLHQQALGVTRMRFLHDALTLTAGCVWLLNGLHARPDDGPASRDLMDAALPLVEAYESNDMQLAYRVRIRDNDNLIAHIPFGCVFFRRMIVSDVPRLRVAGLVLPLKSFKFWFNGLDRDGVQSKYQTTGIIDRRVIELTRSTMSKRPLTLPYINTTGAPEPDLFNVADDVKLPAPVFDDGSDIEEQQPELPAFEQGSLDARLSHLWRQFVSDVTSKSPSPRKRTEPSYLKITNVQRMSGSEDIYKTIRLDKIFRCVYYKFGTREDWRASFDCMFPPIGFQTSSTTQTYPTCQYFKTWLQMLEENRFDGKAIEKIRNVFFERIFEWDWMPRAEADRMWSTSASKRSKDSLIRWPVTEKRLPAPQILVHCGEPPLFGPVPGEVDEEDAEMRDTVRVRREEEEESESD
;
A
#
# COMPACT_ATOMS: atom_id res chain seq x y z
N MET A 1 -19.70 -28.61 -11.80
CA MET A 1 -20.81 -27.61 -11.94
C MET A 1 -20.93 -27.05 -13.35
N ARG A 2 -19.90 -26.40 -13.91
CA ARG A 2 -19.97 -25.76 -15.24
C ARG A 2 -20.38 -26.71 -16.38
N PRO A 3 -19.87 -27.96 -16.50
CA PRO A 3 -20.33 -28.89 -17.54
C PRO A 3 -21.82 -29.21 -17.46
N ALA A 4 -22.35 -29.42 -16.25
CA ALA A 4 -23.78 -29.63 -16.03
C ALA A 4 -24.62 -28.42 -16.46
N VAL A 5 -24.15 -27.20 -16.20
CA VAL A 5 -24.79 -25.96 -16.65
C VAL A 5 -24.75 -25.86 -18.17
N GLN A 6 -23.64 -26.21 -18.81
CA GLN A 6 -23.52 -26.23 -20.27
C GLN A 6 -24.50 -27.21 -20.91
N THR A 7 -24.68 -28.40 -20.33
CA THR A 7 -25.65 -29.39 -20.81
C THR A 7 -27.09 -28.93 -20.63
N LEU A 8 -27.42 -28.25 -19.52
CA LEU A 8 -28.79 -27.81 -19.24
C LEU A 8 -29.18 -26.52 -19.96
N LEU A 9 -28.28 -25.55 -19.96
CA LEU A 9 -28.55 -24.16 -20.34
C LEU A 9 -27.77 -23.71 -21.59
N GLY A 10 -26.94 -24.59 -22.14
CA GLY A 10 -26.13 -24.31 -23.32
C GLY A 10 -24.81 -23.59 -23.00
N HIS A 11 -23.94 -23.52 -24.02
CA HIS A 11 -22.61 -22.93 -23.91
C HIS A 11 -22.63 -21.45 -23.49
N ARG A 12 -23.63 -20.70 -23.99
CA ARG A 12 -23.79 -19.27 -23.73
C ARG A 12 -23.96 -18.93 -22.24
N ILE A 13 -24.72 -19.73 -21.49
CA ILE A 13 -24.92 -19.47 -20.06
C ILE A 13 -23.73 -20.03 -19.26
N ALA A 14 -23.14 -21.13 -19.70
CA ALA A 14 -21.96 -21.72 -19.06
C ALA A 14 -20.69 -20.87 -19.20
N SER A 15 -20.57 -20.02 -20.22
CA SER A 15 -19.43 -19.11 -20.40
C SER A 15 -19.36 -18.01 -19.33
N ASP A 16 -20.43 -17.76 -18.58
CA ASP A 16 -20.41 -16.82 -17.47
C ASP A 16 -19.94 -17.48 -16.15
N TRP A 17 -19.71 -18.79 -16.13
CA TRP A 17 -19.28 -19.52 -14.94
C TRP A 17 -17.75 -19.67 -14.90
N PRO A 18 -17.15 -19.77 -13.68
CA PRO A 18 -15.73 -20.08 -13.54
C PRO A 18 -15.36 -21.36 -14.29
N ALA A 19 -14.17 -21.38 -14.88
CA ALA A 19 -13.71 -22.50 -15.69
C ALA A 19 -13.43 -23.75 -14.84
N THR A 20 -12.80 -23.58 -13.66
CA THR A 20 -12.40 -24.67 -12.73
C THR A 20 -12.67 -24.29 -11.27
N LEU A 21 -12.61 -25.25 -10.32
CA LEU A 21 -12.70 -24.93 -8.89
C LEU A 21 -11.59 -23.99 -8.43
N ALA A 22 -10.35 -24.21 -8.87
CA ALA A 22 -9.22 -23.36 -8.51
C ALA A 22 -9.46 -21.90 -8.91
N THR A 23 -10.00 -21.65 -10.12
CA THR A 23 -10.36 -20.29 -10.55
C THR A 23 -11.50 -19.70 -9.71
N GLU A 24 -12.46 -20.51 -9.27
CA GLU A 24 -13.52 -20.06 -8.37
C GLU A 24 -12.98 -19.72 -6.98
N GLN A 25 -12.08 -20.53 -6.43
CA GLN A 25 -11.44 -20.26 -5.15
C GLN A 25 -10.60 -18.98 -5.24
N ALA A 26 -9.81 -18.82 -6.31
CA ALA A 26 -9.04 -17.62 -6.57
C ALA A 26 -9.95 -16.39 -6.67
N ARG A 27 -11.09 -16.47 -7.37
CA ARG A 27 -12.09 -15.41 -7.48
C ARG A 27 -12.79 -15.11 -6.15
N ALA A 28 -13.17 -16.12 -5.40
CA ALA A 28 -14.00 -15.98 -4.20
C ALA A 28 -13.21 -15.50 -2.98
N HIS A 29 -11.93 -15.87 -2.83
CA HIS A 29 -11.13 -15.43 -1.68
C HIS A 29 -11.13 -13.91 -1.55
N LYS A 30 -11.47 -13.37 -0.38
CA LYS A 30 -11.41 -11.92 -0.14
C LYS A 30 -10.02 -11.49 0.29
N THR A 31 -9.64 -10.27 -0.05
CA THR A 31 -8.36 -9.69 0.38
C THR A 31 -8.37 -9.48 1.89
N TYR A 32 -9.53 -9.11 2.47
CA TYR A 32 -9.71 -8.95 3.91
C TYR A 32 -10.38 -10.18 4.55
N GLY A 33 -9.71 -10.75 5.56
CA GLY A 33 -10.29 -11.76 6.45
C GLY A 33 -10.13 -13.22 6.00
N GLY A 34 -9.53 -13.49 4.84
CA GLY A 34 -9.15 -14.83 4.38
C GLY A 34 -10.31 -15.79 4.09
N MET A 35 -11.56 -15.39 4.34
CA MET A 35 -12.74 -16.20 4.09
C MET A 35 -13.18 -16.07 2.63
N PRO A 36 -13.59 -17.17 1.98
CA PRO A 36 -14.24 -17.11 0.67
C PRO A 36 -15.49 -16.23 0.73
N GLY A 37 -15.60 -15.30 -0.21
CA GLY A 37 -16.82 -14.58 -0.47
C GLY A 37 -17.89 -15.51 -1.03
N TRP A 38 -19.13 -15.31 -0.58
CA TRP A 38 -20.28 -15.98 -1.18
C TRP A 38 -20.48 -15.46 -2.60
N THR A 39 -20.45 -16.36 -3.58
CA THR A 39 -20.76 -16.04 -4.97
C THR A 39 -22.10 -16.67 -5.35
N GLN A 40 -22.77 -16.09 -6.35
CA GLN A 40 -24.10 -16.52 -6.76
C GLN A 40 -24.16 -16.63 -8.28
N LYS A 41 -24.81 -17.69 -8.75
CA LYS A 41 -25.19 -17.88 -10.15
C LYS A 41 -26.65 -18.32 -10.19
N ILE A 42 -27.37 -17.87 -11.21
CA ILE A 42 -28.82 -18.04 -11.31
C ILE A 42 -29.12 -19.16 -12.29
N ILE A 43 -30.03 -20.05 -11.91
CA ILE A 43 -30.52 -21.15 -12.73
C ILE A 43 -32.02 -20.92 -12.94
N PRO A 44 -32.52 -20.90 -14.19
CA PRO A 44 -33.95 -20.74 -14.43
C PRO A 44 -34.75 -21.88 -13.80
N ARG A 45 -35.95 -21.55 -13.32
CA ARG A 45 -36.77 -22.41 -12.45
C ARG A 45 -37.04 -23.78 -13.06
N GLU A 46 -37.29 -23.82 -14.36
CA GLU A 46 -37.60 -25.02 -15.14
C GLU A 46 -36.44 -26.03 -15.22
N TYR A 47 -35.20 -25.59 -14.97
CA TYR A 47 -34.03 -26.46 -14.96
C TYR A 47 -33.60 -26.88 -13.55
N VAL A 48 -34.13 -26.25 -12.49
CA VAL A 48 -33.74 -26.53 -11.10
C VAL A 48 -33.95 -28.00 -10.74
N SER A 49 -35.06 -28.60 -11.15
CA SER A 49 -35.36 -30.02 -10.87
C SER A 49 -34.39 -30.99 -11.55
N ARG A 50 -33.73 -30.56 -12.64
CA ARG A 50 -32.78 -31.37 -13.42
C ARG A 50 -31.32 -31.10 -13.04
N LEU A 51 -31.06 -30.06 -12.26
CA LEU A 51 -29.71 -29.59 -11.95
C LEU A 51 -28.88 -30.65 -11.22
N ALA A 52 -29.43 -31.28 -10.18
CA ALA A 52 -28.72 -32.28 -9.41
C ALA A 52 -28.35 -33.52 -10.25
N ASP A 53 -29.22 -33.94 -11.16
CA ASP A 53 -28.96 -35.06 -12.06
C ASP A 53 -27.91 -34.70 -13.10
N ALA A 54 -28.00 -33.51 -13.69
CA ALA A 54 -26.97 -33.04 -14.63
C ALA A 54 -25.59 -32.93 -13.98
N ILE A 55 -25.52 -32.53 -12.71
CA ILE A 55 -24.25 -32.49 -11.96
C ILE A 55 -23.72 -33.90 -11.73
N ARG A 56 -24.56 -34.83 -11.28
CA ARG A 56 -24.16 -36.23 -11.09
C ARG A 56 -23.67 -36.86 -12.38
N ASN A 57 -24.41 -36.72 -13.47
CA ASN A 57 -24.01 -37.23 -14.77
C ASN A 57 -22.70 -36.60 -15.23
N ALA A 58 -22.52 -35.29 -15.07
CA ALA A 58 -21.26 -34.64 -15.42
C ALA A 58 -20.07 -35.18 -14.61
N ILE A 59 -20.26 -35.54 -13.34
CA ILE A 59 -19.20 -36.13 -12.50
C ILE A 59 -18.91 -37.58 -12.91
N GLU A 60 -19.93 -38.35 -13.30
CA GLU A 60 -19.81 -39.77 -13.65
C GLU A 60 -19.30 -39.99 -15.09
N GLU A 61 -19.68 -39.11 -16.03
CA GLU A 61 -19.45 -39.29 -17.47
C GLU A 61 -18.20 -38.54 -17.98
N ASP A 62 -17.79 -37.45 -17.34
CA ASP A 62 -16.67 -36.64 -17.81
C ASP A 62 -15.33 -37.16 -17.29
N LEU A 63 -14.68 -37.99 -18.11
CA LEU A 63 -13.35 -38.56 -17.86
C LEU A 63 -12.22 -37.51 -17.82
N PHE A 64 -12.51 -36.25 -18.18
CA PHE A 64 -11.52 -35.17 -18.26
C PHE A 64 -11.61 -34.18 -17.10
N LEU A 65 -12.45 -34.44 -16.09
CA LEU A 65 -12.43 -33.66 -14.86
C LEU A 65 -11.16 -33.98 -14.06
N ASP A 66 -10.51 -32.93 -13.55
CA ASP A 66 -9.39 -33.07 -12.65
C ASP A 66 -9.82 -33.86 -11.40
N GLU A 67 -8.97 -34.75 -10.89
CA GLU A 67 -9.31 -35.63 -9.75
C GLU A 67 -9.73 -34.81 -8.52
N GLU A 68 -9.08 -33.66 -8.29
CA GLU A 68 -9.44 -32.71 -7.23
C GLU A 68 -10.87 -32.17 -7.37
N ASP A 69 -11.34 -31.94 -8.60
CA ASP A 69 -12.69 -31.44 -8.90
C ASP A 69 -13.77 -32.51 -8.66
N VAL A 70 -13.41 -33.79 -8.73
CA VAL A 70 -14.31 -34.93 -8.52
C VAL A 70 -14.45 -35.27 -7.03
N VAL A 71 -13.35 -35.17 -6.25
CA VAL A 71 -13.31 -35.61 -4.84
C VAL A 71 -14.29 -34.84 -3.95
N TRP A 72 -14.30 -33.51 -4.01
CA TRP A 72 -15.23 -32.71 -3.19
C TRP A 72 -16.70 -32.88 -3.64
N ALA A 73 -16.93 -33.19 -4.92
CA ALA A 73 -18.24 -33.26 -5.52
C ALA A 73 -18.97 -34.59 -5.24
N LYS A 74 -18.33 -35.58 -4.61
CA LYS A 74 -18.98 -36.85 -4.23
C LYS A 74 -19.94 -36.71 -3.03
N ASP A 75 -19.66 -35.78 -2.11
CA ASP A 75 -20.41 -35.62 -0.85
C ASP A 75 -21.06 -34.23 -0.72
N PHE A 76 -21.22 -33.48 -1.81
CA PHE A 76 -21.82 -32.15 -1.73
C PHE A 76 -23.34 -32.23 -1.48
N PHE A 77 -23.86 -31.27 -0.72
CA PHE A 77 -25.29 -31.11 -0.47
C PHE A 77 -25.74 -29.71 -0.86
N PHE A 78 -27.03 -29.58 -1.20
CA PHE A 78 -27.62 -28.29 -1.55
C PHE A 78 -28.15 -27.59 -0.30
N VAL A 79 -27.70 -26.35 -0.07
CA VAL A 79 -28.36 -25.42 0.84
C VAL A 79 -29.18 -24.45 0.02
N HIS A 80 -30.49 -24.43 0.25
CA HIS A 80 -31.41 -23.54 -0.45
C HIS A 80 -31.55 -22.23 0.32
N SER A 81 -31.21 -21.11 -0.31
CA SER A 81 -31.51 -19.77 0.19
C SER A 81 -32.18 -18.95 -0.90
N VAL A 82 -33.34 -18.35 -0.62
CA VAL A 82 -34.06 -17.50 -1.58
C VAL A 82 -33.53 -16.07 -1.45
N ARG A 83 -32.96 -15.50 -2.52
CA ARG A 83 -32.42 -14.13 -2.55
C ARG A 83 -32.60 -13.46 -3.91
N GLY A 84 -33.40 -12.39 -3.95
CA GLY A 84 -33.55 -11.49 -5.11
C GLY A 84 -34.22 -12.09 -6.35
N LEU A 85 -34.54 -11.24 -7.34
CA LEU A 85 -35.21 -11.62 -8.61
C LEU A 85 -34.48 -11.10 -9.86
N LYS A 86 -33.28 -10.54 -9.71
CA LYS A 86 -32.48 -10.03 -10.83
C LYS A 86 -32.17 -11.18 -11.79
N HIS A 87 -32.40 -11.03 -13.10
CA HIS A 87 -32.25 -12.09 -14.12
C HIS A 87 -33.18 -13.30 -13.95
N GLY A 88 -34.32 -13.16 -13.25
CA GLY A 88 -35.27 -14.26 -13.06
C GLY A 88 -36.01 -14.69 -14.34
N TYR A 89 -36.01 -13.85 -15.38
CA TYR A 89 -36.85 -14.02 -16.55
C TYR A 89 -36.05 -13.73 -17.83
N TYR A 90 -36.18 -14.62 -18.82
CA TYR A 90 -35.61 -14.49 -20.16
C TYR A 90 -36.70 -14.79 -21.18
N HIS A 91 -36.81 -13.98 -22.21
CA HIS A 91 -37.84 -14.13 -23.23
C HIS A 91 -37.28 -13.91 -24.63
N GLN A 92 -37.99 -14.41 -25.64
CA GLN A 92 -37.73 -14.03 -27.03
C GLN A 92 -38.07 -12.54 -27.22
N VAL A 93 -37.44 -11.88 -28.19
CA VAL A 93 -37.68 -10.47 -28.53
C VAL A 93 -39.03 -10.35 -29.26
N THR A 94 -40.11 -10.58 -28.53
CA THR A 94 -41.50 -10.49 -28.99
C THR A 94 -42.37 -9.88 -27.89
N GLU A 95 -43.33 -9.05 -28.29
CA GLU A 95 -44.28 -8.39 -27.38
C GLU A 95 -45.02 -9.39 -26.48
N ALA A 96 -45.51 -10.49 -27.06
CA ALA A 96 -46.17 -11.56 -26.32
C ALA A 96 -45.24 -12.21 -25.29
N GLY A 97 -43.96 -12.40 -25.63
CA GLY A 97 -42.95 -12.90 -24.70
C GLY A 97 -42.72 -11.94 -23.54
N ALA A 98 -42.44 -10.67 -23.83
CA ALA A 98 -42.21 -9.66 -22.79
C ALA A 98 -43.42 -9.53 -21.85
N GLN A 99 -44.64 -9.48 -22.39
CA GLN A 99 -45.85 -9.37 -21.58
C GLN A 99 -46.05 -10.60 -20.69
N HIS A 100 -45.87 -11.81 -21.25
CA HIS A 100 -45.99 -13.04 -20.49
C HIS A 100 -45.02 -13.08 -19.29
N PHE A 101 -43.77 -12.70 -19.51
CA PHE A 101 -42.75 -12.72 -18.47
C PHE A 101 -42.89 -11.57 -17.45
N LEU A 102 -43.42 -10.41 -17.86
CA LEU A 102 -43.80 -9.34 -16.94
C LEU A 102 -44.96 -9.76 -16.02
N ASP A 103 -45.98 -10.43 -16.57
CA ASP A 103 -47.10 -10.98 -15.79
C ASP A 103 -46.63 -12.05 -14.80
N ASP A 104 -45.70 -12.91 -15.24
CA ASP A 104 -45.07 -13.91 -14.39
C ASP A 104 -44.26 -13.27 -13.26
N PHE A 105 -43.51 -12.19 -13.54
CA PHE A 105 -42.83 -11.39 -12.52
C PHE A 105 -43.82 -10.82 -11.49
N VAL A 106 -44.92 -10.19 -11.92
CA VAL A 106 -45.97 -9.66 -11.02
C VAL A 106 -46.49 -10.77 -10.11
N ARG A 107 -46.81 -11.93 -10.70
CA ARG A 107 -47.36 -13.08 -9.99
C ARG A 107 -46.38 -13.63 -8.97
N ASP A 108 -45.13 -13.84 -9.35
CA ASP A 108 -44.11 -14.46 -8.51
C ASP A 108 -43.68 -13.54 -7.36
N CYS A 109 -43.65 -12.23 -7.60
CA CYS A 109 -43.45 -11.21 -6.57
C CYS A 109 -44.67 -11.04 -5.64
N ARG A 110 -45.81 -11.67 -5.97
CA ARG A 110 -47.10 -11.49 -5.30
C ARG A 110 -47.54 -10.02 -5.28
N LEU A 111 -47.22 -9.28 -6.34
CA LEU A 111 -47.71 -7.92 -6.52
C LEU A 111 -49.19 -7.96 -6.89
N VAL A 112 -49.95 -6.98 -6.41
CA VAL A 112 -51.32 -6.77 -6.90
C VAL A 112 -51.26 -6.40 -8.38
N ARG A 113 -52.21 -6.87 -9.21
CA ARG A 113 -52.19 -6.64 -10.67
C ARG A 113 -52.04 -5.17 -11.06
N ASN A 114 -52.55 -4.28 -10.22
CA ASN A 114 -52.50 -2.83 -10.42
C ASN A 114 -51.39 -2.16 -9.59
N ALA A 115 -50.35 -2.88 -9.18
CA ALA A 115 -49.27 -2.35 -8.34
C ALA A 115 -48.59 -1.14 -9.01
N HIS A 116 -48.48 -1.17 -10.33
CA HIS A 116 -47.96 -0.08 -11.15
C HIS A 116 -48.80 1.21 -11.07
N LEU A 117 -50.06 1.15 -10.63
CA LEU A 117 -50.90 2.35 -10.38
C LEU A 117 -50.68 2.95 -8.99
N LEU A 118 -49.96 2.25 -8.10
CA LEU A 118 -49.77 2.64 -6.70
C LEU A 118 -48.45 3.42 -6.46
N GLY A 119 -47.72 3.78 -7.52
CA GLY A 119 -46.49 4.56 -7.45
C GLY A 119 -45.76 4.59 -8.78
N ASP A 120 -44.57 5.18 -8.80
CA ASP A 120 -43.70 5.20 -9.96
C ASP A 120 -42.84 3.94 -9.97
N TRP A 121 -43.03 3.12 -11.01
CA TRP A 121 -42.30 1.86 -11.19
C TRP A 121 -41.42 1.96 -12.43
N TRP A 122 -40.15 1.57 -12.27
CA TRP A 122 -39.21 1.45 -13.37
C TRP A 122 -38.79 0.00 -13.54
N ILE A 123 -38.66 -0.43 -14.79
CA ILE A 123 -38.24 -1.77 -15.18
C ILE A 123 -36.97 -1.64 -16.02
N ASP A 124 -35.96 -2.43 -15.67
CA ASP A 124 -34.74 -2.58 -16.46
C ASP A 124 -34.99 -3.66 -17.53
N VAL A 125 -35.12 -3.23 -18.78
CA VAL A 125 -35.28 -4.11 -19.95
C VAL A 125 -33.94 -4.25 -20.64
N GLY A 126 -33.50 -5.48 -20.90
CA GLY A 126 -32.19 -5.76 -21.46
C GLY A 126 -32.23 -6.66 -22.69
N ILE A 127 -31.38 -6.36 -23.67
CA ILE A 127 -31.04 -7.26 -24.77
C ILE A 127 -29.59 -7.73 -24.60
N GLU A 128 -29.36 -9.02 -24.84
CA GLU A 128 -28.03 -9.62 -24.78
C GLU A 128 -27.70 -10.23 -26.13
N ILE A 129 -26.59 -9.74 -26.72
CA ILE A 129 -26.04 -10.15 -27.99
C ILE A 129 -24.85 -11.09 -27.76
N SER A 130 -24.92 -12.28 -28.36
CA SER A 130 -23.90 -13.31 -28.30
C SER A 130 -23.41 -13.66 -29.71
N SER A 131 -22.19 -14.19 -29.82
CA SER A 131 -21.68 -14.79 -31.06
C SER A 131 -22.01 -16.28 -31.10
N ASP A 132 -22.56 -16.75 -32.23
CA ASP A 132 -22.93 -18.17 -32.41
C ASP A 132 -21.70 -19.10 -32.45
N ILE A 133 -20.53 -18.56 -32.80
CA ILE A 133 -19.26 -19.29 -32.81
C ILE A 133 -18.47 -19.15 -31.49
N GLY A 134 -19.04 -18.46 -30.49
CA GLY A 134 -18.42 -18.34 -29.17
C GLY A 134 -17.35 -17.25 -29.06
N ASP A 135 -17.38 -16.23 -29.91
CA ASP A 135 -16.48 -15.07 -29.77
C ASP A 135 -16.82 -14.21 -28.54
N CYS A 136 -15.82 -13.47 -28.07
CA CYS A 136 -15.94 -12.36 -27.15
C CYS A 136 -16.45 -11.11 -27.88
N VAL A 137 -17.72 -10.78 -27.66
CA VAL A 137 -18.40 -9.63 -28.26
C VAL A 137 -18.26 -8.40 -27.37
N GLN A 138 -17.82 -7.28 -27.94
CA GLN A 138 -17.52 -6.05 -27.22
C GLN A 138 -18.11 -4.82 -27.94
N TRP A 139 -18.48 -3.78 -27.19
CA TRP A 139 -19.07 -2.56 -27.73
C TRP A 139 -18.03 -1.64 -28.39
N ALA A 140 -18.33 -1.15 -29.59
CA ALA A 140 -17.51 -0.18 -30.31
C ALA A 140 -17.83 1.25 -29.88
N THR A 141 -16.83 1.95 -29.33
CA THR A 141 -17.00 3.31 -28.79
C THR A 141 -17.54 4.30 -29.82
N GLY A 142 -17.09 4.18 -31.07
CA GLY A 142 -17.46 5.09 -32.16
C GLY A 142 -18.94 5.06 -32.52
N ASN A 143 -19.66 4.01 -32.14
CA ASN A 143 -21.07 3.79 -32.52
C ASN A 143 -22.04 3.93 -31.34
N HIS A 144 -21.58 4.39 -30.17
CA HIS A 144 -22.46 4.61 -29.02
C HIS A 144 -23.65 5.51 -29.36
N ARG A 145 -23.41 6.58 -30.14
CA ARG A 145 -24.45 7.47 -30.65
C ARG A 145 -25.54 6.70 -31.40
N ASP A 146 -25.18 5.84 -32.34
CA ASP A 146 -26.16 5.09 -33.14
C ASP A 146 -26.94 4.10 -32.26
N VAL A 147 -26.27 3.43 -31.32
CA VAL A 147 -26.91 2.53 -30.34
C VAL A 147 -27.93 3.29 -29.49
N VAL A 148 -27.57 4.48 -29.00
CA VAL A 148 -28.41 5.33 -28.15
C VAL A 148 -29.59 5.89 -28.93
N GLN A 149 -29.36 6.33 -30.16
CA GLN A 149 -30.39 6.82 -31.06
C GLN A 149 -31.50 5.77 -31.25
N GLN A 150 -31.12 4.52 -31.51
CA GLN A 150 -32.07 3.43 -31.71
C GLN A 150 -32.73 2.99 -30.41
N ALA A 151 -31.96 2.82 -29.34
CA ALA A 151 -32.48 2.37 -28.05
C ALA A 151 -33.52 3.33 -27.47
N LEU A 152 -33.36 4.64 -27.71
CA LEU A 152 -34.22 5.68 -27.14
C LEU A 152 -35.19 6.30 -28.16
N PHE A 153 -35.12 5.93 -29.44
CA PHE A 153 -35.91 6.54 -30.52
C PHE A 153 -35.83 8.08 -30.56
N ILE A 154 -34.62 8.63 -30.38
CA ILE A 154 -34.38 10.07 -30.34
C ILE A 154 -33.76 10.59 -31.66
N PRO A 155 -33.86 11.91 -31.95
CA PRO A 155 -33.16 12.52 -33.06
C PRO A 155 -31.64 12.32 -32.98
N ASP A 156 -30.99 12.30 -34.14
CA ASP A 156 -29.53 12.11 -34.24
C ASP A 156 -28.75 13.20 -33.48
N GLU A 157 -29.24 14.44 -33.52
CA GLU A 157 -28.65 15.57 -32.78
C GLU A 157 -28.63 15.34 -31.27
N ASP A 158 -29.74 14.82 -30.71
CA ASP A 158 -29.82 14.51 -29.29
C ASP A 158 -28.92 13.33 -28.91
N ALA A 159 -28.89 12.28 -29.75
CA ALA A 159 -27.99 11.15 -29.56
C ALA A 159 -26.52 11.59 -29.56
N ASN A 160 -26.11 12.43 -30.51
CA ASN A 160 -24.77 13.04 -30.57
C ASN A 160 -24.47 13.85 -29.31
N ARG A 161 -25.39 14.71 -28.89
CA ARG A 161 -25.23 15.58 -27.72
C ARG A 161 -25.05 14.78 -26.44
N ILE A 162 -25.89 13.77 -26.20
CA ILE A 162 -25.85 13.00 -24.95
C ILE A 162 -24.74 11.96 -24.92
N THR A 163 -24.12 11.60 -26.05
CA THR A 163 -22.96 10.69 -26.13
C THR A 163 -21.62 11.41 -26.29
N SER A 164 -21.62 12.74 -26.39
CA SER A 164 -20.39 13.54 -26.37
C SER A 164 -19.69 13.42 -25.01
N LEU A 165 -18.35 13.41 -25.00
CA LEU A 165 -17.56 13.49 -23.75
C LEU A 165 -17.79 14.79 -22.98
N SER A 166 -18.30 15.83 -23.63
CA SER A 166 -18.73 17.05 -22.96
C SER A 166 -19.99 16.86 -22.09
N SER A 167 -20.78 15.80 -22.32
CA SER A 167 -21.99 15.50 -21.55
C SER A 167 -21.67 15.10 -20.11
N SER A 168 -22.40 15.65 -19.14
CA SER A 168 -22.24 15.29 -17.72
C SER A 168 -22.91 14.00 -17.32
N LYS A 169 -23.78 13.48 -18.18
CA LYS A 169 -24.56 12.29 -17.92
C LYS A 169 -24.10 11.09 -18.71
N TYR A 170 -23.02 11.23 -19.48
CA TYR A 170 -22.38 10.16 -20.22
C TYR A 170 -21.10 9.72 -19.53
N SER A 171 -21.00 8.42 -19.27
CA SER A 171 -19.78 7.78 -18.79
C SER A 171 -19.36 6.72 -19.79
N ARG A 172 -18.13 6.82 -20.30
CA ARG A 172 -17.49 5.77 -21.09
C ARG A 172 -16.84 4.76 -20.15
N ASP A 173 -17.09 3.48 -20.41
CA ASP A 173 -16.57 2.37 -19.61
C ASP A 173 -15.60 1.55 -20.47
N LEU A 174 -14.35 2.04 -20.58
CA LEU A 174 -13.30 1.40 -21.38
C LEU A 174 -13.12 -0.07 -20.99
N ALA A 175 -13.02 -0.94 -21.99
CA ALA A 175 -12.77 -2.36 -21.82
C ALA A 175 -11.29 -2.66 -22.05
N SER A 176 -10.63 -3.23 -21.05
CA SER A 176 -9.22 -3.69 -21.13
C SER A 176 -8.25 -2.63 -21.66
N HIS A 177 -8.52 -1.35 -21.39
CA HIS A 177 -7.72 -0.20 -21.83
C HIS A 177 -7.75 0.14 -23.32
N LEU A 178 -8.64 -0.45 -24.11
CA LEU A 178 -8.78 -0.11 -25.53
C LEU A 178 -9.71 1.09 -25.68
N SER A 179 -9.25 2.21 -26.26
CA SER A 179 -10.05 3.44 -26.33
C SER A 179 -11.22 3.36 -27.32
N ALA A 180 -11.13 2.44 -28.28
CA ALA A 180 -12.18 2.14 -29.26
C ALA A 180 -13.17 1.07 -28.78
N VAL A 181 -12.89 0.40 -27.65
CA VAL A 181 -13.73 -0.68 -27.11
C VAL A 181 -14.22 -0.27 -25.72
N SER A 182 -15.51 0.00 -25.59
CA SER A 182 -16.06 0.47 -24.32
C SER A 182 -17.54 0.21 -24.23
N GLY A 183 -18.01 -0.09 -23.03
CA GLY A 183 -19.42 0.14 -22.69
C GLY A 183 -19.70 1.62 -22.42
N PHE A 184 -20.94 1.91 -22.03
CA PHE A 184 -21.33 3.24 -21.58
C PHE A 184 -22.47 3.23 -20.59
N ARG A 185 -22.64 4.36 -19.89
CA ARG A 185 -23.81 4.67 -19.04
C ARG A 185 -24.30 6.07 -19.34
N ILE A 186 -25.61 6.23 -19.49
CA ILE A 186 -26.28 7.48 -19.83
C ILE A 186 -27.49 7.69 -18.92
N GLU A 187 -27.61 8.91 -18.38
CA GLU A 187 -28.89 9.43 -17.84
C GLU A 187 -29.47 10.42 -18.88
N PRO A 188 -30.46 10.04 -19.69
CA PRO A 188 -30.83 10.78 -20.89
C PRO A 188 -31.37 12.20 -20.64
N GLY A 189 -31.97 12.44 -19.46
CA GLY A 189 -32.50 13.74 -19.07
C GLY A 189 -33.59 14.22 -20.03
N SER A 190 -33.39 15.35 -20.71
CA SER A 190 -34.35 15.85 -21.69
C SER A 190 -34.45 15.01 -22.97
N ALA A 191 -33.48 14.11 -23.21
CA ALA A 191 -33.48 13.19 -24.36
C ALA A 191 -33.95 11.77 -23.96
N HIS A 192 -34.97 11.68 -23.10
CA HIS A 192 -35.54 10.39 -22.65
C HIS A 192 -36.30 9.64 -23.74
N GLY A 193 -36.64 10.32 -24.84
CA GLY A 193 -37.35 9.74 -25.97
C GLY A 193 -38.80 9.36 -25.64
N PRO A 194 -39.53 8.74 -26.58
CA PRO A 194 -40.93 8.33 -26.37
C PRO A 194 -41.12 7.20 -25.36
N LEU A 195 -40.05 6.60 -24.85
CA LEU A 195 -40.10 5.54 -23.83
C LEU A 195 -39.88 6.07 -22.40
N ASP A 196 -39.74 7.39 -22.24
CA ASP A 196 -39.46 8.02 -20.95
C ASP A 196 -38.25 7.40 -20.22
N ALA A 197 -37.22 7.02 -20.99
CA ALA A 197 -36.07 6.32 -20.47
C ALA A 197 -35.28 7.21 -19.49
N VAL A 198 -35.06 6.70 -18.27
CA VAL A 198 -34.34 7.44 -17.23
C VAL A 198 -32.87 7.04 -17.11
N TYR A 199 -32.52 5.87 -17.65
CA TYR A 199 -31.16 5.35 -17.61
C TYR A 199 -30.93 4.35 -18.75
N LEU A 200 -29.74 4.35 -19.33
CA LEU A 200 -29.32 3.43 -20.39
C LEU A 200 -27.89 3.00 -20.12
N GLN A 201 -27.61 1.70 -20.22
CA GLN A 201 -26.25 1.20 -20.09
C GLN A 201 -25.92 0.08 -21.07
N ALA A 202 -24.70 0.11 -21.60
CA ALA A 202 -24.12 -0.93 -22.42
C ALA A 202 -22.88 -1.49 -21.72
N TYR A 203 -22.80 -2.81 -21.54
CA TYR A 203 -21.68 -3.48 -20.89
C TYR A 203 -21.50 -4.90 -21.43
N THR A 204 -20.52 -5.64 -20.89
CA THR A 204 -20.13 -6.98 -21.33
C THR A 204 -20.12 -7.98 -20.18
N THR A 205 -20.30 -9.27 -20.47
CA THR A 205 -20.42 -10.33 -19.45
C THR A 205 -19.08 -10.93 -19.00
N ASP A 206 -17.98 -10.64 -19.69
CA ASP A 206 -16.63 -11.14 -19.37
C ASP A 206 -16.19 -10.83 -17.92
N LYS A 207 -16.70 -9.75 -17.32
CA LYS A 207 -16.44 -9.39 -15.91
C LYS A 207 -16.95 -10.45 -14.93
N ALA A 208 -17.87 -11.33 -15.34
CA ALA A 208 -18.47 -12.34 -14.49
C ALA A 208 -17.44 -13.34 -13.92
N VAL A 209 -16.32 -13.58 -14.62
CA VAL A 209 -15.26 -14.52 -14.19
C VAL A 209 -14.34 -13.93 -13.13
N VAL A 210 -14.32 -12.61 -12.96
CA VAL A 210 -13.55 -11.91 -11.91
C VAL A 210 -14.43 -11.22 -10.86
N TYR A 211 -15.76 -11.29 -11.03
CA TYR A 211 -16.71 -10.60 -10.17
C TYR A 211 -16.59 -11.07 -8.73
N ASN A 212 -16.26 -10.16 -7.82
CA ASN A 212 -16.22 -10.37 -6.38
C ASN A 212 -16.48 -9.02 -5.70
N THR A 213 -17.55 -8.94 -4.91
CA THR A 213 -17.92 -7.69 -4.24
C THR A 213 -17.24 -7.59 -2.87
N GLU A 214 -16.35 -6.62 -2.73
CA GLU A 214 -15.59 -6.33 -1.51
C GLU A 214 -15.48 -4.81 -1.31
N GLY A 215 -16.25 -4.28 -0.35
CA GLY A 215 -16.34 -2.84 -0.12
C GLY A 215 -16.87 -2.09 -1.35
N THR A 216 -16.07 -1.16 -1.87
CA THR A 216 -16.37 -0.38 -3.08
C THR A 216 -15.94 -1.07 -4.37
N HIS A 217 -15.29 -2.23 -4.30
CA HIS A 217 -14.81 -2.98 -5.45
C HIS A 217 -15.80 -4.09 -5.83
N HIS A 218 -16.10 -4.21 -7.12
CA HIS A 218 -17.02 -5.22 -7.66
C HIS A 218 -16.32 -6.36 -8.39
N ALA A 219 -14.99 -6.33 -8.45
CA ALA A 219 -14.15 -7.37 -9.02
C ALA A 219 -12.91 -7.56 -8.14
N LYS A 220 -12.20 -8.67 -8.38
CA LYS A 220 -10.85 -8.86 -7.85
C LYS A 220 -9.98 -7.63 -8.11
N PHE A 221 -9.24 -7.18 -7.11
CA PHE A 221 -8.44 -5.96 -7.22
C PHE A 221 -7.11 -6.13 -6.51
N LEU A 222 -6.06 -5.62 -7.11
CA LEU A 222 -4.73 -5.50 -6.52
C LEU A 222 -4.69 -4.25 -5.65
N THR A 223 -4.14 -4.40 -4.45
CA THR A 223 -3.88 -3.27 -3.54
C THR A 223 -2.46 -2.75 -3.70
N ILE A 224 -2.25 -1.49 -3.32
CA ILE A 224 -0.91 -0.89 -3.24
C ILE A 224 -0.02 -1.62 -2.24
N SER A 225 -0.59 -2.19 -1.18
CA SER A 225 0.17 -2.96 -0.20
C SER A 225 0.70 -4.27 -0.77
N GLU A 226 -0.08 -4.96 -1.59
CA GLU A 226 0.38 -6.16 -2.31
C GLU A 226 1.40 -5.78 -3.38
N ALA A 227 1.20 -4.67 -4.11
CA ALA A 227 2.13 -4.20 -5.14
C ALA A 227 3.51 -3.79 -4.58
N LEU A 228 3.56 -3.27 -3.35
CA LEU A 228 4.81 -2.94 -2.65
C LEU A 228 5.43 -4.12 -1.88
N SER A 229 4.75 -5.27 -1.83
CA SER A 229 5.25 -6.47 -1.15
C SER A 229 6.53 -7.00 -1.81
N GLN A 230 7.38 -7.66 -1.00
CA GLN A 230 8.54 -8.41 -1.51
C GLN A 230 8.12 -9.71 -2.21
N ASP A 231 6.96 -10.25 -1.85
CA ASP A 231 6.42 -11.48 -2.44
C ASP A 231 5.75 -11.15 -3.79
N GLN A 232 6.54 -11.24 -4.87
CA GLN A 232 6.07 -11.04 -6.26
C GLN A 232 6.35 -12.27 -7.14
N PRO A 233 5.38 -12.72 -7.97
CA PRO A 233 4.03 -12.19 -8.10
C PRO A 233 3.21 -12.40 -6.82
N CYS A 234 2.39 -11.41 -6.44
CA CYS A 234 1.51 -11.58 -5.30
C CYS A 234 0.33 -12.51 -5.65
N LYS A 235 -0.29 -13.11 -4.63
CA LYS A 235 -1.41 -14.06 -4.79
C LYS A 235 -2.58 -13.53 -5.64
N THR A 236 -2.82 -12.23 -5.60
CA THR A 236 -3.87 -11.60 -6.41
C THR A 236 -3.53 -11.63 -7.90
N ILE A 237 -2.26 -11.41 -8.27
CA ILE A 237 -1.80 -11.51 -9.67
C ILE A 237 -1.82 -12.97 -10.12
N GLU A 238 -1.33 -13.91 -9.29
CA GLU A 238 -1.37 -15.35 -9.60
C GLU A 238 -2.81 -15.84 -9.83
N GLY A 239 -3.74 -15.48 -8.94
CA GLY A 239 -5.14 -15.84 -9.10
C GLY A 239 -5.80 -15.24 -10.34
N LEU A 240 -5.45 -14.01 -10.72
CA LEU A 240 -5.92 -13.41 -11.98
C LEU A 240 -5.32 -14.08 -13.21
N TYR A 241 -4.05 -14.51 -13.13
CA TYR A 241 -3.39 -15.26 -14.18
C TYR A 241 -4.12 -16.57 -14.46
N ASP A 242 -4.39 -17.35 -13.42
CA ASP A 242 -5.10 -18.62 -13.57
C ASP A 242 -6.51 -18.42 -14.13
N ILE A 243 -7.23 -17.39 -13.67
CA ILE A 243 -8.55 -17.05 -14.22
C ILE A 243 -8.47 -16.76 -15.71
N TYR A 244 -7.54 -15.90 -16.16
CA TYR A 244 -7.44 -15.54 -17.57
C TYR A 244 -6.94 -16.69 -18.45
N GLU A 245 -5.96 -17.47 -17.96
CA GLU A 245 -5.44 -18.65 -18.65
C GLU A 245 -6.55 -19.65 -18.94
N LYS A 246 -7.42 -19.93 -17.94
CA LYS A 246 -8.55 -20.84 -18.17
C LYS A 246 -9.66 -20.19 -18.98
N ALA A 247 -9.90 -18.88 -18.80
CA ALA A 247 -10.93 -18.16 -19.53
C ALA A 247 -10.68 -18.11 -21.05
N LYS A 248 -9.42 -18.08 -21.48
CA LYS A 248 -9.05 -18.10 -22.91
C LYS A 248 -9.60 -19.32 -23.67
N GLU A 249 -9.81 -20.44 -22.97
CA GLU A 249 -10.29 -21.71 -23.54
C GLU A 249 -11.80 -21.91 -23.32
N ALA A 250 -12.34 -21.30 -22.27
CA ALA A 250 -13.62 -21.69 -21.69
C ALA A 250 -14.69 -20.59 -21.71
N ASN A 251 -14.30 -19.33 -21.81
CA ASN A 251 -15.18 -18.20 -21.53
C ASN A 251 -15.22 -17.24 -22.72
N SER A 252 -16.33 -17.27 -23.47
CA SER A 252 -16.72 -16.19 -24.36
C SER A 252 -17.30 -15.01 -23.58
N SER A 253 -17.61 -13.91 -24.25
CA SER A 253 -18.30 -12.78 -23.63
C SER A 253 -19.40 -12.23 -24.51
N ASN A 254 -20.49 -11.83 -23.88
CA ASN A 254 -21.66 -11.28 -24.56
C ASN A 254 -21.72 -9.77 -24.32
N ALA A 255 -22.25 -9.05 -25.31
CA ALA A 255 -22.56 -7.64 -25.19
C ALA A 255 -24.01 -7.48 -24.70
N ARG A 256 -24.24 -6.58 -23.75
CA ARG A 256 -25.55 -6.34 -23.17
C ARG A 256 -25.89 -4.86 -23.19
N LEU A 257 -27.11 -4.56 -23.58
CA LEU A 257 -27.70 -3.22 -23.56
C LEU A 257 -28.93 -3.27 -22.66
N GLU A 258 -29.04 -2.36 -21.71
CA GLU A 258 -30.16 -2.26 -20.77
C GLU A 258 -30.69 -0.83 -20.72
N VAL A 259 -32.01 -0.70 -20.82
CA VAL A 259 -32.73 0.56 -20.66
C VAL A 259 -33.68 0.48 -19.48
N ARG A 260 -33.70 1.53 -18.67
CA ARG A 260 -34.64 1.69 -17.56
C ARG A 260 -35.80 2.57 -18.01
N VAL A 261 -36.99 1.98 -18.08
CA VAL A 261 -38.21 2.64 -18.55
C VAL A 261 -39.33 2.52 -17.51
N PRO A 262 -40.34 3.42 -17.52
CA PRO A 262 -41.55 3.24 -16.74
C PRO A 262 -42.23 1.91 -17.05
N TRP A 263 -42.97 1.37 -16.08
CA TRP A 263 -43.69 0.10 -16.19
C TRP A 263 -44.45 -0.09 -17.51
N HIS A 264 -45.18 0.94 -17.95
CA HIS A 264 -46.05 0.86 -19.13
C HIS A 264 -45.28 0.78 -20.45
N HIS A 265 -43.96 1.00 -20.45
CA HIS A 265 -43.08 0.84 -21.61
C HIS A 265 -42.23 -0.44 -21.55
N ALA A 266 -42.34 -1.23 -20.48
CA ALA A 266 -41.48 -2.40 -20.26
C ALA A 266 -41.59 -3.46 -21.37
N THR A 267 -42.74 -3.54 -22.03
CA THR A 267 -43.01 -4.47 -23.13
C THR A 267 -42.66 -3.93 -24.51
N ASP A 268 -42.36 -2.63 -24.61
CA ASP A 268 -42.08 -1.95 -25.88
C ASP A 268 -40.58 -1.70 -26.08
N ALA A 269 -39.84 -1.55 -24.97
CA ALA A 269 -38.43 -1.24 -24.97
C ALA A 269 -37.58 -2.33 -25.65
N LEU A 270 -36.66 -1.91 -26.53
CA LEU A 270 -35.69 -2.77 -27.24
C LEU A 270 -36.33 -3.87 -28.12
N MET A 271 -37.60 -3.74 -28.49
CA MET A 271 -38.30 -4.71 -29.36
C MET A 271 -37.89 -4.61 -30.83
N THR A 272 -37.51 -3.42 -31.27
CA THR A 272 -37.05 -3.17 -32.63
C THR A 272 -35.68 -2.55 -32.57
N PHE A 273 -34.73 -3.19 -33.26
CA PHE A 273 -33.35 -2.73 -33.33
C PHE A 273 -32.78 -3.15 -34.68
N ASP A 274 -32.16 -2.23 -35.40
CA ASP A 274 -31.56 -2.51 -36.70
C ASP A 274 -30.35 -3.43 -36.53
N ALA A 275 -30.42 -4.63 -37.12
CA ALA A 275 -29.35 -5.60 -37.07
C ALA A 275 -28.03 -5.09 -37.69
N GLY A 276 -28.10 -4.19 -38.68
CA GLY A 276 -26.96 -3.51 -39.26
C GLY A 276 -26.26 -2.60 -38.26
N VAL A 277 -27.02 -1.84 -37.45
CA VAL A 277 -26.45 -0.99 -36.39
C VAL A 277 -25.86 -1.83 -35.26
N ILE A 278 -26.49 -2.92 -34.85
CA ILE A 278 -25.88 -3.84 -33.88
C ILE A 278 -24.54 -4.36 -34.40
N ARG A 279 -24.50 -4.84 -35.65
CA ARG A 279 -23.27 -5.37 -36.25
C ARG A 279 -22.17 -4.33 -36.39
N SER A 280 -22.49 -3.09 -36.76
CA SER A 280 -21.49 -2.01 -36.84
C SER A 280 -21.06 -1.48 -35.46
N SER A 281 -21.82 -1.77 -34.41
CA SER A 281 -21.56 -1.30 -33.04
C SER A 281 -20.81 -2.30 -32.17
N LEU A 282 -20.39 -3.43 -32.73
CA LEU A 282 -19.76 -4.51 -32.00
C LEU A 282 -18.45 -4.95 -32.66
N TYR A 283 -17.46 -5.25 -31.83
CA TYR A 283 -16.29 -6.02 -32.19
C TYR A 283 -16.46 -7.46 -31.71
N ALA A 284 -16.00 -8.42 -32.50
CA ALA A 284 -15.89 -9.82 -32.12
C ALA A 284 -14.41 -10.21 -32.09
N PHE A 285 -13.98 -10.76 -30.97
CA PHE A 285 -12.64 -11.30 -30.78
C PHE A 285 -12.75 -12.78 -30.45
N THR A 286 -11.82 -13.59 -30.94
CA THR A 286 -11.76 -14.97 -30.42
C THR A 286 -11.47 -14.93 -28.90
N PRO A 287 -11.96 -15.90 -28.11
CA PRO A 287 -11.64 -15.97 -26.68
C PRO A 287 -10.13 -15.93 -26.42
N GLN A 288 -9.36 -16.61 -27.27
CA GLN A 288 -7.91 -16.63 -27.18
C GLN A 288 -7.30 -15.23 -27.34
N GLU A 289 -7.68 -14.45 -28.36
CA GLU A 289 -7.17 -13.09 -28.55
C GLU A 289 -7.57 -12.16 -27.39
N TRP A 290 -8.83 -12.21 -26.96
CA TRP A 290 -9.36 -11.33 -25.92
C TRP A 290 -8.67 -11.54 -24.56
N TRP A 291 -8.56 -12.80 -24.13
CA TRP A 291 -7.96 -13.14 -22.84
C TRP A 291 -6.43 -13.09 -22.88
N ASN A 292 -5.79 -13.47 -23.98
CA ASN A 292 -4.33 -13.32 -24.12
C ASN A 292 -3.89 -11.85 -24.06
N PHE A 293 -4.68 -10.94 -24.63
CA PHE A 293 -4.40 -9.51 -24.53
C PHE A 293 -4.34 -9.04 -23.06
N ARG A 294 -5.23 -9.53 -22.20
CA ARG A 294 -5.20 -9.25 -20.75
C ARG A 294 -4.02 -9.91 -20.06
N LEU A 295 -3.74 -11.17 -20.39
CA LEU A 295 -2.59 -11.93 -19.86
C LEU A 295 -1.27 -11.20 -20.12
N ILE A 296 -0.99 -10.81 -21.37
CA ILE A 296 0.24 -10.11 -21.75
C ILE A 296 0.45 -8.85 -20.91
N ARG A 297 -0.62 -8.07 -20.73
CA ARG A 297 -0.56 -6.81 -19.96
C ARG A 297 -0.35 -7.06 -18.47
N MET A 298 -1.07 -8.01 -17.88
CA MET A 298 -0.88 -8.38 -16.48
C MET A 298 0.53 -8.95 -16.25
N THR A 299 1.07 -9.77 -17.16
CA THR A 299 2.44 -10.28 -17.06
C THR A 299 3.47 -9.15 -17.11
N ALA A 300 3.30 -8.16 -17.99
CA ALA A 300 4.17 -6.98 -18.01
C ALA A 300 4.11 -6.17 -16.69
N ILE A 301 2.90 -5.99 -16.13
CA ILE A 301 2.71 -5.35 -14.82
C ILE A 301 3.39 -6.18 -13.71
N SER A 302 3.21 -7.50 -13.72
CA SER A 302 3.81 -8.42 -12.76
C SER A 302 5.34 -8.36 -12.80
N GLN A 303 5.94 -8.35 -13.99
CA GLN A 303 7.38 -8.20 -14.17
C GLN A 303 7.88 -6.85 -13.64
N CYS A 304 7.16 -5.76 -13.91
CA CYS A 304 7.50 -4.44 -13.39
C CYS A 304 7.48 -4.40 -11.85
N LEU A 305 6.44 -4.96 -11.22
CA LEU A 305 6.33 -5.03 -9.76
C LEU A 305 7.38 -5.97 -9.16
N HIS A 306 7.70 -7.08 -9.83
CA HIS A 306 8.76 -8.00 -9.41
C HIS A 306 10.14 -7.33 -9.44
N GLN A 307 10.46 -6.58 -10.51
CA GLN A 307 11.70 -5.79 -10.57
C GLN A 307 11.72 -4.71 -9.48
N GLN A 308 10.61 -4.02 -9.25
CA GLN A 308 10.53 -3.11 -8.11
C GLN A 308 10.76 -3.82 -6.79
N ALA A 309 10.24 -5.04 -6.57
CA ALA A 309 10.47 -5.79 -5.34
C ALA A 309 11.95 -6.21 -5.16
N LEU A 310 12.63 -6.63 -6.23
CA LEU A 310 14.04 -7.02 -6.16
C LEU A 310 15.00 -5.81 -6.06
N GLY A 311 14.54 -4.67 -6.56
CA GLY A 311 15.25 -3.42 -6.64
C GLY A 311 15.86 -2.90 -5.34
N VAL A 312 16.90 -2.07 -5.48
CA VAL A 312 17.51 -1.39 -4.32
C VAL A 312 16.47 -0.47 -3.67
N THR A 313 16.30 -0.63 -2.36
CA THR A 313 15.33 0.10 -1.53
C THR A 313 15.24 1.59 -1.85
N ARG A 314 16.37 2.31 -1.90
CA ARG A 314 16.37 3.77 -2.16
C ARG A 314 15.72 4.15 -3.48
N MET A 315 15.89 3.33 -4.51
CA MET A 315 15.39 3.57 -5.86
C MET A 315 13.88 3.27 -5.94
N ARG A 316 13.40 2.26 -5.20
CA ARG A 316 11.99 1.85 -5.17
C ARG A 316 11.06 2.92 -4.60
N PHE A 317 11.58 3.74 -3.68
CA PHE A 317 10.83 4.80 -3.02
C PHE A 317 11.03 6.17 -3.66
N LEU A 318 11.72 6.25 -4.81
CA LEU A 318 11.71 7.45 -5.65
C LEU A 318 10.28 7.76 -6.09
N HIS A 319 9.99 9.05 -6.27
CA HIS A 319 8.64 9.52 -6.59
C HIS A 319 8.10 8.88 -7.89
N ASP A 320 8.94 8.81 -8.93
CA ASP A 320 8.56 8.21 -10.22
C ASP A 320 8.42 6.69 -10.17
N ALA A 321 9.17 6.01 -9.30
CA ALA A 321 9.03 4.58 -9.07
C ALA A 321 7.70 4.28 -8.36
N LEU A 322 7.36 5.03 -7.32
CA LEU A 322 6.09 4.90 -6.61
C LEU A 322 4.89 5.30 -7.48
N THR A 323 5.04 6.36 -8.30
CA THR A 323 4.01 6.74 -9.27
C THR A 323 3.78 5.63 -10.30
N LEU A 324 4.85 4.97 -10.75
CA LEU A 324 4.74 3.77 -11.60
C LEU A 324 4.04 2.62 -10.87
N THR A 325 4.36 2.34 -9.59
CA THR A 325 3.67 1.32 -8.79
C THR A 325 2.16 1.58 -8.73
N ALA A 326 1.78 2.84 -8.46
CA ALA A 326 0.38 3.25 -8.44
C ALA A 326 -0.27 3.10 -9.82
N GLY A 327 0.43 3.50 -10.88
CA GLY A 327 0.04 3.29 -12.27
C GLY A 327 -0.21 1.81 -12.58
N CYS A 328 0.68 0.91 -12.17
CA CYS A 328 0.55 -0.53 -12.33
C CYS A 328 -0.71 -1.09 -11.64
N VAL A 329 -1.00 -0.63 -10.41
CA VAL A 329 -2.22 -1.03 -9.70
C VAL A 329 -3.47 -0.53 -10.40
N TRP A 330 -3.51 0.75 -10.79
CA TRP A 330 -4.62 1.33 -11.53
C TRP A 330 -4.86 0.58 -12.85
N LEU A 331 -3.78 0.30 -13.59
CA LEU A 331 -3.84 -0.40 -14.88
C LEU A 331 -4.30 -1.86 -14.71
N LEU A 332 -3.77 -2.60 -13.73
CA LEU A 332 -4.21 -3.99 -13.54
C LEU A 332 -5.69 -4.06 -13.19
N ASN A 333 -6.16 -3.21 -12.28
CA ASN A 333 -7.57 -3.16 -11.88
C ASN A 333 -8.47 -2.72 -13.05
N GLY A 334 -7.98 -1.87 -13.96
CA GLY A 334 -8.66 -1.46 -15.18
C GLY A 334 -8.71 -2.51 -16.31
N LEU A 335 -8.02 -3.66 -16.19
CA LEU A 335 -8.09 -4.71 -17.22
C LEU A 335 -9.48 -5.34 -17.32
N HIS A 336 -10.11 -5.54 -16.16
CA HIS A 336 -11.37 -6.26 -16.00
C HIS A 336 -12.44 -5.47 -15.24
N ALA A 337 -12.11 -4.29 -14.72
CA ALA A 337 -13.07 -3.31 -14.25
C ALA A 337 -13.01 -2.05 -15.12
N ARG A 338 -13.96 -1.14 -14.92
CA ARG A 338 -13.85 0.21 -15.48
C ARG A 338 -12.62 0.88 -14.84
N PRO A 339 -11.68 1.45 -15.61
CA PRO A 339 -10.60 2.25 -15.04
C PRO A 339 -11.17 3.35 -14.14
N ASP A 340 -10.63 3.50 -12.93
CA ASP A 340 -11.09 4.52 -12.01
C ASP A 340 -10.78 5.91 -12.58
N ASP A 341 -11.79 6.77 -12.62
CA ASP A 341 -11.74 8.13 -13.14
C ASP A 341 -12.07 9.17 -12.06
N GLY A 342 -11.95 8.82 -10.78
CA GLY A 342 -12.02 9.75 -9.67
C GLY A 342 -10.88 10.78 -9.66
N PRO A 343 -10.97 11.86 -8.84
CA PRO A 343 -9.98 12.94 -8.86
C PRO A 343 -8.52 12.49 -8.67
N ALA A 344 -8.25 11.60 -7.71
CA ALA A 344 -6.89 11.10 -7.47
C ALA A 344 -6.38 10.17 -8.59
N SER A 345 -7.29 9.54 -9.32
CA SER A 345 -6.98 8.68 -10.46
C SER A 345 -6.72 9.50 -11.72
N ARG A 346 -7.37 10.66 -11.87
CA ARG A 346 -7.03 11.65 -12.91
C ARG A 346 -5.65 12.25 -12.70
N ASP A 347 -5.35 12.67 -11.48
CA ASP A 347 -4.01 13.13 -11.13
C ASP A 347 -2.93 12.06 -11.38
N LEU A 348 -3.25 10.78 -11.15
CA LEU A 348 -2.35 9.67 -11.49
C LEU A 348 -2.23 9.49 -13.01
N MET A 349 -3.32 9.58 -13.76
CA MET A 349 -3.28 9.53 -15.22
C MET A 349 -2.42 10.66 -15.79
N ASP A 350 -2.53 11.88 -15.27
CA ASP A 350 -1.70 13.02 -15.68
C ASP A 350 -0.22 12.80 -15.35
N ALA A 351 0.08 12.13 -14.23
CA ALA A 351 1.44 11.82 -13.83
C ALA A 351 2.05 10.61 -14.57
N ALA A 352 1.23 9.68 -15.07
CA ALA A 352 1.69 8.37 -15.55
C ALA A 352 1.46 8.13 -17.05
N LEU A 353 0.55 8.84 -17.72
CA LEU A 353 0.21 8.64 -19.13
C LEU A 353 0.87 9.69 -20.04
N PRO A 354 0.94 9.46 -21.37
CA PRO A 354 1.30 10.49 -22.33
C PRO A 354 0.39 11.72 -22.22
N LEU A 355 1.00 12.90 -22.32
CA LEU A 355 0.30 14.19 -22.31
C LEU A 355 0.25 14.76 -23.72
N VAL A 356 -0.82 15.48 -24.04
CA VAL A 356 -0.99 16.24 -25.29
C VAL A 356 -1.53 17.62 -24.96
N GLU A 357 -1.27 18.60 -25.81
CA GLU A 357 -1.90 19.91 -25.70
C GLU A 357 -3.42 19.79 -25.95
N ALA A 358 -4.23 20.46 -25.13
CA ALA A 358 -5.68 20.31 -25.14
C ALA A 358 -6.31 20.57 -26.52
N TYR A 359 -5.76 21.51 -27.29
CA TYR A 359 -6.26 21.83 -28.64
C TYR A 359 -5.84 20.81 -29.71
N GLU A 360 -4.82 19.99 -29.45
CA GLU A 360 -4.39 18.89 -30.34
C GLU A 360 -5.08 17.57 -29.99
N SER A 361 -5.77 17.51 -28.86
CA SER A 361 -6.39 16.30 -28.38
C SER A 361 -7.61 15.92 -29.20
N ASN A 362 -7.69 14.64 -29.58
CA ASN A 362 -8.93 14.04 -30.05
C ASN A 362 -9.72 13.54 -28.84
N ASP A 363 -10.99 13.93 -28.72
CA ASP A 363 -11.92 13.46 -27.69
C ASP A 363 -11.84 11.93 -27.48
N MET A 364 -11.78 11.16 -28.57
CA MET A 364 -11.71 9.71 -28.51
C MET A 364 -10.44 9.18 -27.82
N GLN A 365 -9.35 9.95 -27.87
CA GLN A 365 -8.06 9.63 -27.27
C GLN A 365 -7.92 10.16 -25.84
N LEU A 366 -8.82 11.02 -25.35
CA LEU A 366 -8.72 11.51 -23.97
C LEU A 366 -8.86 10.37 -22.96
N ALA A 367 -7.97 10.32 -21.96
CA ALA A 367 -8.01 9.28 -20.94
C ALA A 367 -9.23 9.42 -20.02
N TYR A 368 -9.64 10.66 -19.76
CA TYR A 368 -10.80 11.01 -18.97
C TYR A 368 -11.43 12.30 -19.47
N ARG A 369 -12.64 12.60 -19.00
CA ARG A 369 -13.36 13.81 -19.35
C ARG A 369 -12.68 15.05 -18.76
N VAL A 370 -12.24 15.97 -19.62
CA VAL A 370 -11.67 17.25 -19.21
C VAL A 370 -12.68 18.37 -19.41
N ARG A 371 -12.77 19.27 -18.42
CA ARG A 371 -13.30 20.61 -18.66
C ARG A 371 -12.08 21.49 -18.88
N ILE A 372 -11.84 21.89 -20.13
CA ILE A 372 -10.71 22.76 -20.47
C ILE A 372 -10.82 23.99 -19.55
N ARG A 373 -9.80 24.18 -18.70
CA ARG A 373 -9.63 25.38 -17.88
C ARG A 373 -8.48 26.16 -18.49
N ASP A 374 -8.58 27.49 -18.54
CA ASP A 374 -7.67 28.38 -19.27
C ASP A 374 -6.17 28.32 -18.90
N ASN A 375 -5.76 27.52 -17.91
CA ASN A 375 -4.38 27.49 -17.39
C ASN A 375 -3.63 26.14 -17.52
N ASP A 376 -4.30 25.03 -17.83
CA ASP A 376 -3.65 23.71 -17.94
C ASP A 376 -3.72 23.22 -19.39
N ASN A 377 -2.65 23.41 -20.15
CA ASN A 377 -2.61 23.03 -21.56
C ASN A 377 -2.40 21.53 -21.77
N LEU A 378 -1.81 20.82 -20.82
CA LEU A 378 -1.45 19.40 -20.99
C LEU A 378 -2.48 18.47 -20.35
N ILE A 379 -2.94 17.49 -21.13
CA ILE A 379 -3.98 16.53 -20.73
C ILE A 379 -3.52 15.10 -21.03
N ALA A 380 -3.79 14.17 -20.12
CA ALA A 380 -3.57 12.74 -20.35
C ALA A 380 -4.40 12.18 -21.51
N HIS A 381 -3.73 11.49 -22.44
CA HIS A 381 -4.37 10.88 -23.59
C HIS A 381 -3.83 9.47 -23.89
N ILE A 382 -4.49 8.81 -24.84
CA ILE A 382 -4.32 7.42 -25.26
C ILE A 382 -3.94 7.43 -26.77
N PRO A 383 -2.68 7.74 -27.11
CA PRO A 383 -2.29 8.02 -28.50
C PRO A 383 -2.43 6.82 -29.43
N PHE A 384 -2.27 5.61 -28.89
CA PHE A 384 -2.15 4.37 -29.67
C PHE A 384 -3.42 3.51 -29.63
N GLY A 385 -4.56 4.09 -29.27
CA GLY A 385 -5.81 3.33 -29.10
C GLY A 385 -5.82 2.36 -27.90
N CYS A 386 -4.74 2.33 -27.12
CA CYS A 386 -4.59 1.53 -25.92
C CYS A 386 -3.82 2.32 -24.84
N VAL A 387 -4.21 2.18 -23.58
CA VAL A 387 -3.53 2.88 -22.47
C VAL A 387 -2.11 2.32 -22.29
N PHE A 388 -1.13 3.21 -22.40
CA PHE A 388 0.27 2.94 -22.09
C PHE A 388 0.77 4.01 -21.13
N PHE A 389 1.74 3.67 -20.29
CA PHE A 389 2.45 4.68 -19.52
C PHE A 389 3.26 5.59 -20.46
N ARG A 390 3.53 6.82 -20.01
CA ARG A 390 4.57 7.65 -20.62
C ARG A 390 5.93 6.97 -20.49
N ARG A 391 6.94 7.52 -21.17
CA ARG A 391 8.29 6.92 -21.24
C ARG A 391 8.79 6.50 -19.85
N MET A 392 9.17 5.22 -19.77
CA MET A 392 9.73 4.59 -18.59
C MET A 392 11.24 4.41 -18.76
N ILE A 393 11.93 4.28 -17.63
CA ILE A 393 13.29 3.74 -17.58
C ILE A 393 13.17 2.33 -17.01
N VAL A 394 13.60 1.36 -17.81
CA VAL A 394 13.66 -0.05 -17.41
C VAL A 394 15.09 -0.29 -16.92
N SER A 395 15.27 -0.22 -15.61
CA SER A 395 16.51 -0.52 -14.90
C SER A 395 16.25 -1.61 -13.86
N ASP A 396 17.19 -1.85 -12.94
CA ASP A 396 16.96 -2.71 -11.76
C ASP A 396 15.71 -2.28 -10.97
N VAL A 397 15.37 -0.99 -11.01
CA VAL A 397 14.10 -0.46 -10.48
C VAL A 397 13.38 0.34 -11.55
N PRO A 398 12.34 -0.23 -12.18
CA PRO A 398 11.53 0.50 -13.14
C PRO A 398 10.93 1.76 -12.53
N ARG A 399 11.00 2.86 -13.27
CA ARG A 399 10.40 4.15 -12.92
C ARG A 399 9.95 4.91 -14.16
N LEU A 400 9.05 5.87 -13.97
CA LEU A 400 8.75 6.86 -15.01
C LEU A 400 9.95 7.81 -15.20
N ARG A 401 10.07 8.42 -16.39
CA ARG A 401 11.07 9.47 -16.60
C ARG A 401 10.73 10.73 -15.80
N VAL A 402 11.72 11.52 -15.39
CA VAL A 402 11.52 12.69 -14.50
C VAL A 402 10.76 13.86 -15.15
N ALA A 403 10.68 13.91 -16.49
CA ALA A 403 10.08 15.03 -17.23
C ALA A 403 8.53 15.11 -17.27
N GLY A 404 7.80 14.48 -16.33
CA GLY A 404 6.33 14.49 -16.34
C GLY A 404 5.72 15.27 -15.19
N LEU A 405 4.39 15.33 -15.17
CA LEU A 405 3.66 15.91 -14.06
C LEU A 405 3.87 15.05 -12.80
N VAL A 406 4.16 15.72 -11.69
CA VAL A 406 4.36 15.06 -10.39
C VAL A 406 3.00 14.77 -9.77
N LEU A 407 2.76 13.52 -9.37
CA LEU A 407 1.54 13.14 -8.64
C LEU A 407 1.36 14.05 -7.39
N PRO A 408 0.28 14.87 -7.30
CA PRO A 408 0.06 15.78 -6.19
C PRO A 408 -0.03 15.04 -4.85
N LEU A 409 0.50 15.63 -3.77
CA LEU A 409 0.60 14.98 -2.45
C LEU A 409 -0.72 14.41 -1.93
N LYS A 410 -1.85 15.10 -2.18
CA LYS A 410 -3.18 14.63 -1.77
C LYS A 410 -3.56 13.31 -2.46
N SER A 411 -3.29 13.23 -3.76
CA SER A 411 -3.58 12.05 -4.59
C SER A 411 -2.56 10.94 -4.35
N PHE A 412 -1.29 11.29 -4.12
CA PHE A 412 -0.29 10.37 -3.58
C PHE A 412 -0.79 9.71 -2.30
N LYS A 413 -1.22 10.51 -1.31
CA LYS A 413 -1.78 9.97 -0.05
C LYS A 413 -3.00 9.10 -0.27
N PHE A 414 -3.87 9.41 -1.24
CA PHE A 414 -5.01 8.53 -1.57
C PHE A 414 -4.54 7.13 -1.99
N TRP A 415 -3.59 7.05 -2.93
CA TRP A 415 -3.04 5.78 -3.40
C TRP A 415 -2.27 5.03 -2.30
N PHE A 416 -1.51 5.75 -1.48
CA PHE A 416 -0.65 5.16 -0.45
C PHE A 416 -1.26 5.14 0.95
N ASN A 417 -2.59 4.97 1.07
CA ASN A 417 -3.30 4.78 2.34
C ASN A 417 -3.04 5.88 3.39
N GLY A 418 -3.02 7.14 2.96
CA GLY A 418 -2.80 8.32 3.78
C GLY A 418 -1.33 8.70 4.01
N LEU A 419 -0.39 7.88 3.54
CA LEU A 419 1.05 8.08 3.75
C LEU A 419 1.64 9.02 2.68
N ASP A 420 2.58 9.86 3.11
CA ASP A 420 3.52 10.53 2.20
C ASP A 420 4.68 9.59 1.84
N ARG A 421 5.59 10.04 0.97
CA ARG A 421 6.71 9.24 0.48
C ARG A 421 7.55 8.64 1.61
N ASP A 422 7.90 9.47 2.60
CA ASP A 422 8.74 9.04 3.71
C ASP A 422 7.99 8.06 4.62
N GLY A 423 6.67 8.22 4.77
CA GLY A 423 5.80 7.25 5.45
C GLY A 423 5.67 5.92 4.70
N VAL A 424 5.58 5.95 3.37
CA VAL A 424 5.59 4.75 2.51
C VAL A 424 6.92 4.02 2.64
N GLN A 425 8.02 4.75 2.48
CA GLN A 425 9.36 4.21 2.67
C GLN A 425 9.49 3.58 4.05
N SER A 426 9.13 4.30 5.11
CA SER A 426 9.23 3.76 6.48
C SER A 426 8.38 2.51 6.70
N LYS A 427 7.21 2.40 6.04
CA LYS A 427 6.30 1.25 6.20
C LYS A 427 6.75 0.02 5.41
N TYR A 428 7.26 0.21 4.19
CA TYR A 428 7.52 -0.88 3.25
C TYR A 428 9.02 -1.17 3.05
N GLN A 429 9.91 -0.32 3.57
CA GLN A 429 11.33 -0.63 3.65
C GLN A 429 11.53 -1.79 4.64
N THR A 430 12.16 -2.85 4.17
CA THR A 430 12.37 -4.14 4.88
C THR A 430 13.22 -4.01 6.16
N THR A 431 13.64 -2.81 6.53
CA THR A 431 14.43 -2.56 7.74
C THR A 431 13.54 -2.54 8.98
N GLY A 432 13.02 -3.71 9.38
CA GLY A 432 12.58 -4.09 10.73
C GLY A 432 11.54 -3.23 11.48
N ILE A 433 11.35 -1.94 11.19
CA ILE A 433 10.58 -0.99 11.99
C ILE A 433 9.21 -0.83 11.35
N ILE A 434 8.33 -1.80 11.58
CA ILE A 434 6.89 -1.58 11.35
C ILE A 434 6.29 -1.12 12.68
N ASP A 435 6.31 0.19 12.91
CA ASP A 435 5.51 0.76 14.01
C ASP A 435 4.03 0.72 13.59
N ARG A 436 3.30 -0.29 14.10
CA ARG A 436 1.85 -0.44 13.93
C ARG A 436 1.10 0.82 14.39
N ARG A 437 1.66 1.58 15.33
CA ARG A 437 1.12 2.86 15.79
C ARG A 437 1.48 4.03 14.89
N VAL A 438 2.53 3.98 14.06
CA VAL A 438 2.79 5.03 13.03
C VAL A 438 1.74 4.97 11.93
N ILE A 439 1.20 3.78 11.66
CA ILE A 439 0.05 3.59 10.75
C ILE A 439 -1.26 4.06 11.40
N GLU A 440 -1.41 3.91 12.72
CA GLU A 440 -2.64 4.30 13.46
C GLU A 440 -2.62 5.73 14.04
N LEU A 441 -1.44 6.39 14.17
CA LEU A 441 -1.25 7.69 14.84
C LEU A 441 -0.85 8.81 13.88
N THR A 442 -1.53 8.95 12.75
CA THR A 442 -1.70 10.26 12.08
C THR A 442 -2.51 11.26 12.95
N ARG A 443 -2.55 11.06 14.28
CA ARG A 443 -2.94 12.03 15.29
C ARG A 443 -1.79 12.23 16.27
N SER A 444 -1.21 13.41 16.16
CA SER A 444 -0.24 14.05 17.05
C SER A 444 -0.48 13.71 18.54
N THR A 445 0.38 12.85 19.10
CA THR A 445 0.62 12.83 20.54
C THR A 445 1.83 13.71 20.84
N MET A 446 1.54 14.92 21.31
CA MET A 446 2.51 15.92 21.73
C MET A 446 3.33 15.42 22.92
N SER A 447 4.56 14.96 22.67
CA SER A 447 5.70 14.99 23.64
C SER A 447 6.93 14.20 23.18
N LYS A 448 6.84 13.38 22.12
CA LYS A 448 8.02 12.70 21.59
C LYS A 448 8.88 13.72 20.84
N ARG A 449 10.08 14.00 21.35
CA ARG A 449 11.06 14.87 20.68
C ARG A 449 11.20 14.44 19.21
N PRO A 450 11.31 15.39 18.27
CA PRO A 450 11.50 15.10 16.85
C PRO A 450 12.74 14.22 16.60
N LEU A 451 12.91 13.83 15.34
CA LEU A 451 14.12 13.17 14.86
C LEU A 451 15.37 13.87 15.44
N THR A 452 16.38 13.08 15.80
CA THR A 452 17.68 13.66 16.15
C THR A 452 18.21 14.48 14.98
N LEU A 453 18.79 15.63 15.29
CA LEU A 453 19.40 16.47 14.27
C LEU A 453 20.65 15.74 13.73
N PRO A 454 20.95 15.87 12.42
CA PRO A 454 22.21 15.42 11.88
C PRO A 454 23.38 16.01 12.67
N TYR A 455 24.42 15.20 12.85
CA TYR A 455 25.67 15.62 13.44
C TYR A 455 26.29 16.67 12.52
N ILE A 456 26.53 17.85 13.08
CA ILE A 456 27.19 18.95 12.39
C ILE A 456 28.46 19.24 13.17
N ASN A 457 29.59 19.14 12.49
CA ASN A 457 30.85 19.60 13.04
C ASN A 457 30.82 21.12 13.17
N THR A 458 30.61 21.60 14.39
CA THR A 458 30.51 23.03 14.71
C THR A 458 31.83 23.78 14.61
N THR A 459 32.96 23.07 14.59
CA THR A 459 34.30 23.68 14.49
C THR A 459 34.67 24.05 13.06
N GLY A 460 34.03 23.40 12.06
CA GLY A 460 34.36 23.54 10.64
C GLY A 460 35.74 22.98 10.24
N ALA A 461 36.57 22.54 11.18
CA ALA A 461 37.85 21.92 10.89
C ALA A 461 37.65 20.47 10.43
N PRO A 462 38.39 19.97 9.42
CA PRO A 462 38.28 18.57 9.01
C PRO A 462 38.60 17.65 10.19
N GLU A 463 37.67 16.75 10.49
CA GLU A 463 37.85 15.77 11.56
C GLU A 463 38.57 14.54 11.02
N PRO A 464 39.49 13.93 11.79
CA PRO A 464 40.20 12.73 11.34
C PRO A 464 39.26 11.53 11.23
N ASP A 465 39.60 10.59 10.37
CA ASP A 465 38.92 9.30 10.33
C ASP A 465 39.22 8.53 11.64
N LEU A 466 38.16 7.99 12.24
CA LEU A 466 38.19 7.25 13.51
C LEU A 466 38.48 5.76 13.29
N PHE A 467 38.41 5.30 12.05
CA PHE A 467 38.51 3.89 11.68
C PHE A 467 39.46 3.73 10.49
N ASN A 468 40.03 2.54 10.37
CA ASN A 468 40.79 2.12 9.20
C ASN A 468 40.31 0.72 8.78
N VAL A 469 39.21 0.68 8.02
CA VAL A 469 38.53 -0.54 7.57
C VAL A 469 38.55 -0.63 6.04
N ALA A 470 38.75 0.49 5.34
CA ALA A 470 38.72 0.55 3.88
C ALA A 470 39.76 -0.36 3.19
N ASP A 471 40.90 -0.60 3.85
CA ASP A 471 41.95 -1.48 3.34
C ASP A 471 41.48 -2.94 3.19
N ASP A 472 40.54 -3.37 4.03
CA ASP A 472 40.11 -4.76 4.12
C ASP A 472 38.67 -5.02 3.66
N VAL A 473 37.83 -3.98 3.60
CA VAL A 473 36.40 -4.08 3.29
C VAL A 473 36.06 -3.10 2.18
N LYS A 474 35.54 -3.64 1.07
CA LYS A 474 34.98 -2.84 -0.02
C LYS A 474 33.47 -3.02 -0.03
N LEU A 475 32.74 -2.00 0.42
CA LEU A 475 31.31 -1.98 0.19
C LEU A 475 31.05 -1.71 -1.30
N PRO A 476 30.05 -2.36 -1.92
CA PRO A 476 29.60 -2.00 -3.26
C PRO A 476 29.35 -0.50 -3.36
N ALA A 477 29.68 0.07 -4.52
CA ALA A 477 29.35 1.45 -4.80
C ALA A 477 27.83 1.65 -4.65
N PRO A 478 27.37 2.77 -4.09
CA PRO A 478 25.95 3.03 -3.99
C PRO A 478 25.32 2.96 -5.39
N VAL A 479 24.20 2.24 -5.55
CA VAL A 479 23.52 2.10 -6.86
C VAL A 479 22.86 3.42 -7.24
N PHE A 480 23.57 4.27 -7.96
CA PHE A 480 23.05 5.57 -8.37
C PHE A 480 22.10 5.42 -9.54
N ASP A 481 21.05 6.24 -9.49
CA ASP A 481 20.32 6.55 -10.71
C ASP A 481 21.30 7.27 -11.61
N ASP A 482 21.60 6.71 -12.79
CA ASP A 482 22.50 7.37 -13.73
C ASP A 482 21.96 8.73 -14.17
N GLY A 483 20.67 9.00 -13.88
CA GLY A 483 20.05 10.29 -14.10
C GLY A 483 20.11 10.67 -15.57
N SER A 484 20.16 9.69 -16.47
CA SER A 484 20.23 9.93 -17.93
C SER A 484 19.04 10.76 -18.45
N ASP A 485 17.99 10.91 -17.66
CA ASP A 485 16.82 11.77 -17.89
C ASP A 485 16.67 12.95 -16.90
N ILE A 486 17.61 13.14 -15.98
CA ILE A 486 17.69 14.28 -15.06
C ILE A 486 18.70 15.26 -15.66
N GLU A 487 18.22 16.37 -16.22
CA GLU A 487 19.08 17.45 -16.71
C GLU A 487 19.89 18.03 -15.55
N GLU A 488 21.15 17.59 -15.40
CA GLU A 488 22.26 18.12 -14.57
C GLU A 488 21.99 18.62 -13.13
N GLN A 489 20.81 18.40 -12.56
CA GLN A 489 20.53 18.59 -11.15
C GLN A 489 20.70 17.24 -10.43
N GLN A 490 21.92 16.71 -10.43
CA GLN A 490 22.26 15.75 -9.39
C GLN A 490 22.11 16.49 -8.06
N PRO A 491 21.19 16.10 -7.17
CA PRO A 491 21.20 16.65 -5.83
C PRO A 491 22.60 16.38 -5.28
N GLU A 492 23.32 17.44 -4.91
CA GLU A 492 24.62 17.30 -4.27
C GLU A 492 24.42 16.33 -3.11
N LEU A 493 24.96 15.12 -3.25
CA LEU A 493 24.87 14.14 -2.19
C LEU A 493 25.47 14.82 -0.96
N PRO A 494 24.82 14.73 0.20
CA PRO A 494 25.37 15.35 1.39
C PRO A 494 26.81 14.87 1.54
N ALA A 495 27.74 15.79 1.79
CA ALA A 495 29.18 15.58 1.62
C ALA A 495 29.73 14.30 2.29
N PHE A 496 29.03 13.76 3.29
CA PHE A 496 29.38 12.50 3.93
C PHE A 496 29.25 11.26 3.02
N GLU A 497 28.40 11.26 2.00
CA GLU A 497 28.26 10.10 1.08
C GLU A 497 29.39 10.02 0.04
N GLN A 498 30.14 11.10 -0.16
CA GLN A 498 31.22 11.19 -1.14
C GLN A 498 32.60 10.80 -0.55
N GLY A 499 32.68 10.55 0.76
CA GLY A 499 33.91 10.20 1.45
C GLY A 499 34.34 8.73 1.31
N SER A 500 35.55 8.43 1.80
CA SER A 500 36.03 7.05 1.99
C SER A 500 35.07 6.25 2.89
N LEU A 501 35.17 4.91 2.86
CA LEU A 501 34.43 4.07 3.80
C LEU A 501 34.69 4.49 5.25
N ASP A 502 35.95 4.81 5.57
CA ASP A 502 36.36 5.24 6.91
C ASP A 502 35.75 6.57 7.30
N ALA A 503 35.68 7.55 6.39
CA ALA A 503 35.00 8.82 6.64
C ALA A 503 33.50 8.62 6.91
N ARG A 504 32.85 7.74 6.13
CA ARG A 504 31.43 7.38 6.32
C ARG A 504 31.18 6.71 7.67
N LEU A 505 32.01 5.74 8.04
CA LEU A 505 31.92 5.05 9.33
C LEU A 505 32.20 6.00 10.50
N SER A 506 33.16 6.90 10.34
CA SER A 506 33.52 7.92 11.34
C SER A 506 32.37 8.91 11.55
N HIS A 507 31.72 9.36 10.48
CA HIS A 507 30.54 10.21 10.58
C HIS A 507 29.36 9.47 11.24
N LEU A 508 29.09 8.23 10.85
CA LEU A 508 28.07 7.38 11.47
C LEU A 508 28.32 7.22 12.98
N TRP A 509 29.57 7.02 13.39
CA TRP A 509 29.96 6.90 14.78
C TRP A 509 29.72 8.19 15.57
N ARG A 510 30.11 9.35 15.03
CA ARG A 510 29.84 10.65 15.66
C ARG A 510 28.34 10.91 15.81
N GLN A 511 27.55 10.56 14.79
CA GLN A 511 26.08 10.60 14.89
C GLN A 511 25.58 9.67 15.98
N PHE A 512 26.12 8.45 16.09
CA PHE A 512 25.77 7.50 17.15
C PHE A 512 26.02 8.09 18.55
N VAL A 513 27.21 8.63 18.80
CA VAL A 513 27.56 9.26 20.07
C VAL A 513 26.61 10.43 20.38
N SER A 514 26.34 11.29 19.40
CA SER A 514 25.39 12.41 19.54
C SER A 514 23.97 11.94 19.85
N ASP A 515 23.47 10.93 19.13
CA ASP A 515 22.13 10.40 19.28
C ASP A 515 21.92 9.71 20.63
N VAL A 516 22.85 8.85 21.03
CA VAL A 516 22.80 8.14 22.31
C VAL A 516 22.74 9.14 23.46
N THR A 517 23.57 10.17 23.41
CA THR A 517 23.66 11.21 24.44
C THR A 517 22.40 12.09 24.45
N SER A 518 21.94 12.52 23.29
CA SER A 518 20.76 13.39 23.11
C SER A 518 19.44 12.70 23.48
N LYS A 519 19.39 11.36 23.32
CA LYS A 519 18.23 10.53 23.65
C LYS A 519 18.28 9.92 25.06
N SER A 520 19.25 10.33 25.88
CA SER A 520 19.25 10.04 27.31
C SER A 520 17.90 10.38 27.96
N PRO A 521 17.39 9.53 28.87
CA PRO A 521 16.07 9.70 29.44
C PRO A 521 16.04 11.00 30.27
N SER A 522 14.83 11.51 30.47
CA SER A 522 14.58 12.61 31.40
C SER A 522 13.51 12.17 32.41
N PRO A 523 13.51 12.73 33.62
CA PRO A 523 12.50 12.39 34.61
C PRO A 523 11.07 12.69 34.10
N ARG A 524 10.07 12.00 34.66
CA ARG A 524 8.69 12.06 34.17
C ARG A 524 8.06 13.45 34.34
N LYS A 525 8.45 14.21 35.37
CA LYS A 525 7.95 15.57 35.59
C LYS A 525 8.77 16.54 34.75
N ARG A 526 8.08 17.35 33.93
CA ARG A 526 8.71 18.34 33.03
C ARG A 526 9.58 19.37 33.75
N THR A 527 9.32 19.62 35.04
CA THR A 527 10.06 20.55 35.89
C THR A 527 11.34 19.97 36.47
N GLU A 528 11.52 18.65 36.43
CA GLU A 528 12.73 18.02 36.97
C GLU A 528 13.87 18.13 35.94
N PRO A 529 15.10 18.44 36.40
CA PRO A 529 16.25 18.54 35.51
C PRO A 529 16.58 17.18 34.89
N SER A 530 17.17 17.18 33.70
CA SER A 530 17.61 15.94 33.03
C SER A 530 18.52 15.11 33.93
N TYR A 531 18.46 13.78 33.78
CA TYR A 531 19.37 12.87 34.47
C TYR A 531 20.84 13.14 34.16
N LEU A 532 21.15 13.73 32.99
CA LEU A 532 22.51 14.18 32.67
C LEU A 532 22.74 15.64 33.09
N LYS A 533 23.92 15.91 33.66
CA LYS A 533 24.42 17.24 34.03
C LYS A 533 25.09 17.99 32.86
N ILE A 534 25.39 17.28 31.76
CA ILE A 534 26.04 17.86 30.59
C ILE A 534 25.13 18.82 29.81
N THR A 535 25.76 19.83 29.22
CA THR A 535 25.11 20.88 28.42
C THR A 535 24.57 20.35 27.09
N ASN A 536 23.63 21.05 26.48
CA ASN A 536 23.11 20.67 25.15
C ASN A 536 24.21 20.66 24.07
N VAL A 537 25.20 21.55 24.16
CA VAL A 537 26.34 21.57 23.23
C VAL A 537 27.14 20.27 23.35
N GLN A 538 27.44 19.84 24.58
CA GLN A 538 28.12 18.55 24.80
C GLN A 538 27.30 17.38 24.29
N ARG A 539 25.96 17.40 24.47
CA ARG A 539 25.07 16.34 23.95
C ARG A 539 25.10 16.19 22.43
N MET A 540 25.34 17.29 21.71
CA MET A 540 25.35 17.33 20.24
C MET A 540 26.76 17.22 19.64
N SER A 541 27.81 17.27 20.48
CA SER A 541 29.20 17.39 20.03
C SER A 541 29.76 16.15 19.33
N GLY A 542 29.13 14.99 19.47
CA GLY A 542 29.66 13.71 18.97
C GLY A 542 30.96 13.27 19.65
N SER A 543 31.38 13.92 20.75
CA SER A 543 32.60 13.57 21.49
C SER A 543 32.40 12.36 22.40
N GLU A 544 33.38 11.46 22.40
CA GLU A 544 33.45 10.27 23.25
C GLU A 544 33.93 10.58 24.68
N ASP A 545 34.41 11.79 24.96
CA ASP A 545 35.03 12.15 26.24
C ASP A 545 34.12 11.89 27.44
N ILE A 546 32.80 12.05 27.26
CA ILE A 546 31.82 11.79 28.31
C ILE A 546 31.72 10.31 28.67
N TYR A 547 32.11 9.41 27.77
CA TYR A 547 32.10 7.97 27.97
C TYR A 547 33.45 7.43 28.46
N LYS A 548 34.53 8.23 28.36
CA LYS A 548 35.90 7.91 28.80
C LYS A 548 36.24 8.53 30.17
N THR A 549 35.23 8.60 31.06
CA THR A 549 35.48 8.97 32.46
C THR A 549 34.61 8.19 33.43
N ILE A 550 35.23 7.61 34.46
CA ILE A 550 34.54 6.98 35.60
C ILE A 550 34.01 7.98 36.64
N ARG A 551 34.23 9.29 36.44
CA ARG A 551 33.67 10.38 37.28
C ARG A 551 32.19 10.62 36.97
N LEU A 552 31.38 9.62 37.25
CA LEU A 552 29.95 9.62 36.90
C LEU A 552 29.17 10.73 37.61
N ASP A 553 29.67 11.29 38.73
CA ASP A 553 29.08 12.46 39.37
C ASP A 553 29.08 13.72 38.50
N LYS A 554 30.00 13.82 37.54
CA LYS A 554 30.07 14.94 36.59
C LYS A 554 29.08 14.78 35.44
N ILE A 555 28.67 13.56 35.15
CA ILE A 555 27.81 13.23 34.01
C ILE A 555 26.36 13.07 34.46
N PHE A 556 26.12 12.33 35.55
CA PHE A 556 24.79 11.93 36.00
C PHE A 556 24.38 12.67 37.28
N ARG A 557 23.07 12.92 37.41
CA ARG A 557 22.42 13.29 38.67
C ARG A 557 22.01 12.06 39.47
N CYS A 558 21.56 11.03 38.76
CA CYS A 558 21.37 9.70 39.29
C CYS A 558 21.49 8.67 38.17
N VAL A 559 21.93 7.46 38.50
CA VAL A 559 22.20 6.39 37.55
C VAL A 559 22.16 5.04 38.28
N TYR A 560 21.77 3.99 37.55
CA TYR A 560 21.99 2.61 37.94
C TYR A 560 23.17 2.07 37.14
N TYR A 561 24.14 1.45 37.80
CA TYR A 561 25.29 0.86 37.14
C TYR A 561 25.47 -0.61 37.53
N LYS A 562 26.01 -1.39 36.59
CA LYS A 562 26.48 -2.77 36.77
C LYS A 562 27.88 -2.85 36.20
N PHE A 563 28.79 -3.54 36.88
CA PHE A 563 30.05 -3.94 36.27
C PHE A 563 29.74 -4.99 35.20
N GLY A 564 29.87 -4.60 33.94
CA GLY A 564 29.53 -5.46 32.81
C GLY A 564 30.70 -6.37 32.47
N THR A 565 30.42 -7.65 32.19
CA THR A 565 31.39 -8.51 31.51
C THR A 565 31.50 -8.13 30.03
N ARG A 566 32.49 -8.64 29.30
CA ARG A 566 32.60 -8.40 27.86
C ARG A 566 31.34 -8.88 27.12
N GLU A 567 30.69 -9.92 27.61
CA GLU A 567 29.41 -10.43 27.09
C GLU A 567 28.24 -9.48 27.37
N ASP A 568 28.15 -8.89 28.58
CA ASP A 568 27.15 -7.86 28.88
C ASP A 568 27.29 -6.66 27.93
N TRP A 569 28.55 -6.26 27.68
CA TRP A 569 28.86 -5.18 26.75
C TRP A 569 28.49 -5.57 25.32
N ARG A 570 28.85 -6.77 24.88
CA ARG A 570 28.51 -7.24 23.53
C ARG A 570 27.00 -7.31 23.31
N ALA A 571 26.25 -7.81 24.29
CA ALA A 571 24.79 -7.88 24.20
C ALA A 571 24.14 -6.50 24.06
N SER A 572 24.63 -5.50 24.81
CA SER A 572 24.15 -4.13 24.70
C SER A 572 24.56 -3.49 23.35
N PHE A 573 25.78 -3.76 22.90
CA PHE A 573 26.26 -3.35 21.58
C PHE A 573 25.41 -3.93 20.45
N ASP A 574 25.09 -5.22 20.50
CA ASP A 574 24.26 -5.89 19.50
C ASP A 574 22.84 -5.29 19.43
N CYS A 575 22.35 -4.66 20.50
CA CYS A 575 21.10 -3.90 20.45
C CYS A 575 21.26 -2.53 19.77
N MET A 576 22.42 -1.88 19.91
CA MET A 576 22.70 -0.56 19.33
C MET A 576 23.13 -0.63 17.86
N PHE A 577 23.90 -1.65 17.50
CA PHE A 577 24.39 -1.97 16.16
C PHE A 577 24.02 -3.41 15.81
N PRO A 578 22.76 -3.67 15.48
CA PRO A 578 22.29 -5.03 15.21
C PRO A 578 22.96 -5.66 13.99
N PRO A 579 22.98 -7.02 13.91
CA PRO A 579 23.43 -7.75 12.74
C PRO A 579 22.45 -7.62 11.56
N ILE A 580 22.88 -8.07 10.38
CA ILE A 580 21.99 -8.27 9.21
C ILE A 580 20.80 -9.16 9.60
N GLY A 581 19.62 -8.82 9.09
CA GLY A 581 18.39 -9.58 9.34
C GLY A 581 17.71 -9.23 10.67
N PHE A 582 18.26 -8.32 11.46
CA PHE A 582 17.61 -7.86 12.68
C PHE A 582 16.27 -7.16 12.39
N GLN A 583 15.24 -7.57 13.12
CA GLN A 583 13.91 -6.99 13.06
C GLN A 583 13.62 -6.26 14.37
N THR A 584 13.34 -4.96 14.32
CA THR A 584 12.89 -4.21 15.50
C THR A 584 11.46 -4.58 15.85
N SER A 585 11.16 -4.66 17.13
CA SER A 585 9.77 -4.82 17.58
C SER A 585 8.98 -3.52 17.37
N SER A 586 7.68 -3.63 17.14
CA SER A 586 6.75 -2.48 17.20
C SER A 586 6.74 -1.78 18.57
N THR A 587 7.25 -2.44 19.62
CA THR A 587 7.41 -1.87 20.97
C THR A 587 8.71 -1.11 21.16
N THR A 588 9.61 -1.11 20.17
CA THR A 588 10.94 -0.50 20.28
C THR A 588 10.83 1.02 20.42
N GLN A 589 11.47 1.55 21.47
CA GLN A 589 11.52 2.96 21.83
C GLN A 589 12.89 3.52 21.48
N THR A 590 12.93 4.83 21.21
CA THR A 590 14.16 5.61 20.99
C THR A 590 14.89 5.34 19.68
N TYR A 591 15.25 4.09 19.36
CA TYR A 591 16.04 3.75 18.16
C TYR A 591 15.45 4.29 16.84
N PRO A 592 14.14 4.15 16.54
CA PRO A 592 13.57 4.67 15.29
C PRO A 592 13.69 6.20 15.11
N THR A 593 13.95 6.92 16.20
CA THR A 593 14.13 8.38 16.19
C THR A 593 15.58 8.83 16.15
N CYS A 594 16.52 7.88 16.09
CA CYS A 594 17.96 8.11 16.00
C CYS A 594 18.40 8.07 14.53
N GLN A 595 19.08 9.11 14.08
CA GLN A 595 19.59 9.22 12.71
C GLN A 595 20.69 8.19 12.43
N TYR A 596 21.57 7.91 13.41
CA TYR A 596 22.61 6.88 13.26
C TYR A 596 21.97 5.52 13.00
N PHE A 597 20.90 5.19 13.72
CA PHE A 597 20.28 3.87 13.65
C PHE A 597 19.61 3.66 12.29
N LYS A 598 18.94 4.69 11.76
CA LYS A 598 18.40 4.67 10.39
C LYS A 598 19.51 4.47 9.35
N THR A 599 20.60 5.22 9.48
CA THR A 599 21.76 5.15 8.58
C THR A 599 22.43 3.77 8.65
N TRP A 600 22.54 3.19 9.85
CA TRP A 600 23.05 1.84 10.07
C TRP A 600 22.15 0.79 9.42
N LEU A 601 20.84 0.83 9.65
CA LEU A 601 19.91 -0.11 9.03
C LEU A 601 19.89 0.00 7.49
N GLN A 602 20.04 1.20 6.95
CA GLN A 602 20.21 1.40 5.52
C GLN A 602 21.49 0.72 5.02
N MET A 603 22.61 0.89 5.73
CA MET A 603 23.87 0.23 5.40
C MET A 603 23.76 -1.30 5.46
N LEU A 604 23.03 -1.86 6.43
CA LEU A 604 22.77 -3.30 6.49
C LEU A 604 22.00 -3.79 5.26
N GLU A 605 20.99 -3.04 4.81
CA GLU A 605 20.17 -3.41 3.66
C GLU A 605 20.96 -3.34 2.34
N GLU A 606 21.73 -2.26 2.15
CA GLU A 606 22.60 -2.07 0.97
C GLU A 606 23.68 -3.17 0.87
N ASN A 607 24.07 -3.76 2.00
CA ASN A 607 25.13 -4.75 2.09
C ASN A 607 24.62 -6.11 2.59
N ARG A 608 23.32 -6.42 2.39
CA ARG A 608 22.68 -7.65 2.88
C ARG A 608 23.35 -8.95 2.40
N PHE A 609 24.09 -8.87 1.30
CA PHE A 609 24.80 -10.01 0.71
C PHE A 609 26.27 -10.14 1.18
N ASP A 610 26.82 -9.16 1.90
CA ASP A 610 28.17 -9.19 2.44
C ASP A 610 28.17 -9.16 3.98
N GLY A 611 27.74 -10.28 4.57
CA GLY A 611 27.70 -10.42 6.02
C GLY A 611 29.07 -10.37 6.70
N LYS A 612 30.15 -10.69 5.98
CA LYS A 612 31.51 -10.65 6.54
C LYS A 612 32.00 -9.21 6.67
N ALA A 613 31.78 -8.38 5.66
CA ALA A 613 32.09 -6.95 5.71
C ALA A 613 31.39 -6.26 6.89
N ILE A 614 30.07 -6.48 7.02
CA ILE A 614 29.29 -5.87 8.10
C ILE A 614 29.76 -6.35 9.46
N GLU A 615 30.00 -7.65 9.65
CA GLU A 615 30.47 -8.15 10.95
C GLU A 615 31.86 -7.61 11.31
N LYS A 616 32.73 -7.41 10.32
CA LYS A 616 34.03 -6.75 10.53
C LYS A 616 33.85 -5.29 10.99
N ILE A 617 32.99 -4.52 10.33
CA ILE A 617 32.66 -3.15 10.75
C ILE A 617 32.10 -3.14 12.18
N ARG A 618 31.18 -4.06 12.49
CA ARG A 618 30.62 -4.21 13.85
C ARG A 618 31.70 -4.52 14.88
N ASN A 619 32.65 -5.40 14.58
CA ASN A 619 33.74 -5.72 15.49
C ASN A 619 34.64 -4.50 15.74
N VAL A 620 34.97 -3.72 14.70
CA VAL A 620 35.75 -2.48 14.86
C VAL A 620 35.00 -1.46 15.72
N PHE A 621 33.68 -1.31 15.51
CA PHE A 621 32.82 -0.47 16.34
C PHE A 621 32.77 -0.98 17.79
N PHE A 622 32.68 -2.29 17.99
CA PHE A 622 32.65 -2.90 19.31
C PHE A 622 33.96 -2.67 20.06
N GLU A 623 35.12 -2.91 19.45
CA GLU A 623 36.41 -2.67 20.11
C GLU A 623 36.55 -1.19 20.52
N ARG A 624 36.09 -0.24 19.67
CA ARG A 624 36.10 1.18 20.02
C ARG A 624 35.17 1.53 21.18
N ILE A 625 33.94 0.98 21.21
CA ILE A 625 33.03 1.13 22.36
C ILE A 625 33.64 0.51 23.61
N PHE A 626 34.38 -0.59 23.48
CA PHE A 626 35.00 -1.27 24.61
C PHE A 626 36.15 -0.47 25.24
N GLU A 627 36.68 0.56 24.56
CA GLU A 627 37.58 1.56 25.15
C GLU A 627 36.86 2.58 26.05
N TRP A 628 35.53 2.60 26.08
CA TRP A 628 34.78 3.49 26.96
C TRP A 628 34.78 2.94 28.40
N ASP A 629 34.80 3.85 29.37
CA ASP A 629 34.70 3.49 30.79
C ASP A 629 33.29 3.00 31.16
N TRP A 630 32.29 3.51 30.45
CA TRP A 630 30.89 3.12 30.63
C TRP A 630 30.08 3.31 29.35
N MET A 631 28.94 2.62 29.25
CA MET A 631 27.97 2.82 28.17
C MET A 631 26.53 2.53 28.64
N PRO A 632 25.50 2.95 27.88
CA PRO A 632 24.12 2.59 28.21
C PRO A 632 23.92 1.08 28.24
N ARG A 633 23.15 0.57 29.21
CA ARG A 633 22.66 -0.80 29.19
C ARG A 633 21.48 -0.87 28.21
N ALA A 634 21.81 -0.99 26.94
CA ALA A 634 20.85 -1.06 25.86
C ALA A 634 20.11 -2.40 25.88
N GLU A 635 18.81 -2.36 25.58
CA GLU A 635 17.94 -3.52 25.42
C GLU A 635 17.36 -3.51 24.00
N ALA A 636 16.83 -4.64 23.54
CA ALA A 636 16.27 -4.76 22.20
C ALA A 636 15.07 -3.82 21.94
N ASP A 637 14.32 -3.48 23.00
CA ASP A 637 13.17 -2.58 22.91
C ASP A 637 13.49 -1.12 23.28
N ARG A 638 14.69 -0.80 23.79
CA ARG A 638 15.07 0.58 24.16
C ARG A 638 16.57 0.75 24.33
N MET A 639 17.06 1.89 23.88
CA MET A 639 18.48 2.25 24.06
C MET A 639 18.86 2.57 25.51
N TRP A 640 17.92 3.15 26.27
CA TRP A 640 18.13 3.52 27.67
C TRP A 640 17.07 2.86 28.56
N SER A 641 17.47 1.84 29.31
CA SER A 641 16.60 1.26 30.33
C SER A 641 16.52 2.17 31.56
N THR A 642 15.32 2.38 32.09
CA THR A 642 15.08 3.19 33.30
C THR A 642 14.24 2.46 34.35
N SER A 643 13.97 1.17 34.15
CA SER A 643 13.04 0.46 35.01
C SER A 643 13.60 0.30 36.42
N ALA A 644 12.77 0.60 37.42
CA ALA A 644 13.07 0.38 38.84
C ALA A 644 12.55 -0.99 39.32
N SER A 645 11.78 -1.71 38.49
CA SER A 645 10.67 -2.56 38.95
C SER A 645 10.92 -4.06 39.04
N LYS A 646 12.15 -4.57 38.85
CA LYS A 646 12.42 -6.00 39.15
C LYS A 646 13.72 -6.15 39.94
N ARG A 647 13.70 -6.98 40.99
CA ARG A 647 14.91 -7.66 41.48
C ARG A 647 15.30 -8.65 40.38
N SER A 648 15.94 -8.16 39.31
CA SER A 648 16.64 -9.07 38.42
C SER A 648 17.80 -9.69 39.20
N LYS A 649 18.20 -10.92 38.86
CA LYS A 649 19.41 -11.56 39.42
C LYS A 649 20.66 -10.66 39.27
N ASP A 650 20.65 -9.73 38.31
CA ASP A 650 21.67 -8.71 38.17
C ASP A 650 21.45 -7.59 39.19
N SER A 651 22.34 -7.50 40.16
CA SER A 651 22.36 -6.44 41.17
C SER A 651 22.90 -5.13 40.57
N LEU A 652 22.03 -4.35 39.93
CA LEU A 652 22.32 -2.95 39.59
C LEU A 652 22.45 -2.12 40.88
N ILE A 653 23.54 -1.36 40.99
CA ILE A 653 23.81 -0.44 42.10
C ILE A 653 23.29 0.94 41.68
N ARG A 654 22.53 1.60 42.56
CA ARG A 654 22.02 2.95 42.31
C ARG A 654 22.95 3.99 42.93
N TRP A 655 23.22 5.06 42.20
CA TRP A 655 23.77 6.29 42.76
C TRP A 655 22.86 7.50 42.45
N PRO A 656 22.63 8.42 43.41
CA PRO A 656 22.93 8.25 44.83
C PRO A 656 22.13 7.07 45.42
N VAL A 657 22.61 6.51 46.53
CA VAL A 657 21.88 5.45 47.23
C VAL A 657 20.59 6.06 47.78
N THR A 658 19.45 5.43 47.55
CA THR A 658 18.16 5.87 48.09
C THR A 658 17.36 4.66 48.56
N GLU A 659 16.63 4.81 49.66
CA GLU A 659 15.76 3.75 50.18
C GLU A 659 14.67 3.34 49.17
N LYS A 660 14.10 4.35 48.48
CA LYS A 660 13.11 4.13 47.43
C LYS A 660 13.80 3.88 46.10
N ARG A 661 13.39 2.83 45.38
CA ARG A 661 13.82 2.59 43.99
C ARG A 661 13.14 3.58 43.06
N LEU A 662 13.85 4.66 42.74
CA LEU A 662 13.40 5.67 41.78
C LEU A 662 13.98 5.37 40.39
N PRO A 663 13.23 5.62 39.30
CA PRO A 663 13.75 5.49 37.94
C PRO A 663 15.02 6.30 37.72
N ALA A 664 16.01 5.69 37.08
CA ALA A 664 17.25 6.33 36.64
C ALA A 664 17.80 5.56 35.43
N PRO A 665 18.59 6.19 34.54
CA PRO A 665 19.25 5.50 33.44
C PRO A 665 20.10 4.32 33.95
N GLN A 666 20.08 3.21 33.24
CA GLN A 666 20.93 2.05 33.50
C GLN A 666 22.15 2.06 32.57
N ILE A 667 23.34 1.82 33.13
CA ILE A 667 24.61 1.76 32.41
C ILE A 667 25.40 0.50 32.77
N LEU A 668 26.30 0.12 31.89
CA LEU A 668 27.39 -0.82 32.15
C LEU A 668 28.67 -0.02 32.38
N VAL A 669 29.46 -0.46 33.37
CA VAL A 669 30.77 0.11 33.70
C VAL A 669 31.82 -0.98 33.52
N HIS A 670 33.01 -0.60 33.07
CA HIS A 670 34.12 -1.53 32.89
C HIS A 670 34.56 -2.13 34.25
N CYS A 671 34.98 -3.40 34.26
CA CYS A 671 35.26 -4.18 35.48
C CYS A 671 36.56 -3.80 36.22
N GLY A 672 37.19 -2.66 35.91
CA GLY A 672 38.51 -2.28 36.44
C GLY A 672 38.45 -1.41 37.71
N GLU A 673 37.70 -0.30 37.65
CA GLU A 673 37.66 0.69 38.73
C GLU A 673 36.20 1.02 39.12
N PRO A 674 35.89 1.13 40.43
CA PRO A 674 34.57 1.56 40.85
C PRO A 674 34.31 2.99 40.39
N PRO A 675 33.07 3.31 39.98
CA PRO A 675 32.74 4.68 39.60
C PRO A 675 33.01 5.63 40.77
N LEU A 676 33.65 6.75 40.46
CA LEU A 676 33.93 7.79 41.42
C LEU A 676 32.74 8.75 41.48
N PHE A 677 32.16 8.83 42.66
CA PHE A 677 31.08 9.75 42.95
C PHE A 677 31.54 10.82 43.93
N GLY A 678 31.34 12.09 43.58
CA GLY A 678 31.53 13.20 44.52
C GLY A 678 30.52 13.14 45.67
N PRO A 679 30.79 13.87 46.78
CA PRO A 679 29.85 13.98 47.89
C PRO A 679 28.48 14.45 47.39
N VAL A 680 27.41 13.86 47.93
CA VAL A 680 26.03 14.18 47.53
C VAL A 680 25.76 15.63 47.96
N PRO A 681 25.42 16.56 47.04
CA PRO A 681 25.14 17.94 47.39
C PRO A 681 23.88 17.99 48.27
N GLY A 682 24.05 18.18 49.58
CA GLY A 682 22.97 18.18 50.57
C GLY A 682 23.21 17.33 51.81
N GLU A 683 24.24 16.46 51.81
CA GLU A 683 24.77 15.81 53.03
C GLU A 683 26.09 16.49 53.44
N VAL A 684 26.08 17.82 53.58
CA VAL A 684 27.05 18.45 54.48
C VAL A 684 26.36 18.38 55.83
N ASP A 685 26.85 17.50 56.70
CA ASP A 685 26.37 17.34 58.06
C ASP A 685 26.14 18.72 58.68
N GLU A 686 24.89 19.10 58.93
CA GLU A 686 24.56 20.30 59.72
C GLU A 686 25.24 20.22 61.10
N GLU A 687 25.59 19.01 61.58
CA GLU A 687 26.40 18.79 62.78
C GLU A 687 27.82 19.40 62.68
N ASP A 688 28.44 19.45 61.50
CA ASP A 688 29.81 19.96 61.34
C ASP A 688 29.84 21.50 61.18
N ALA A 689 28.71 22.09 60.79
CA ALA A 689 28.50 23.54 60.80
C ALA A 689 28.14 24.04 62.21
N GLU A 690 27.27 23.33 62.95
CA GLU A 690 26.95 23.64 64.34
C GLU A 690 28.18 23.46 65.26
N MET A 691 29.00 22.43 65.04
CA MET A 691 30.21 22.22 65.86
C MET A 691 31.27 23.30 65.61
N ARG A 692 31.36 23.86 64.39
CA ARG A 692 32.25 24.98 64.08
C ARG A 692 31.77 26.32 64.64
N ASP A 693 30.45 26.57 64.68
CA ASP A 693 29.91 27.76 65.35
C ASP A 693 29.98 27.63 66.88
N THR A 694 29.80 26.44 67.45
CA THR A 694 29.93 26.22 68.90
C THR A 694 31.38 26.35 69.39
N VAL A 695 32.36 25.92 68.59
CA VAL A 695 33.80 26.10 68.89
C VAL A 695 34.23 27.56 68.72
N ARG A 696 33.59 28.31 67.81
CA ARG A 696 33.87 29.74 67.62
C ARG A 696 33.31 30.59 68.77
N VAL A 697 32.09 30.32 69.22
CA VAL A 697 31.47 31.04 70.35
C VAL A 697 32.23 30.76 71.66
N ARG A 698 32.68 29.51 71.91
CA ARG A 698 33.49 29.21 73.09
C ARG A 698 34.86 29.89 73.11
N ARG A 699 35.45 30.11 71.94
CA ARG A 699 36.75 30.77 71.83
C ARG A 699 36.64 32.29 72.01
N GLU A 700 35.52 32.88 71.60
CA GLU A 700 35.20 34.29 71.85
C GLU A 700 34.83 34.55 73.32
N GLU A 701 34.16 33.60 74.01
CA GLU A 701 33.88 33.69 75.46
C GLU A 701 35.13 33.46 76.35
N GLU A 702 36.08 32.62 75.95
CA GLU A 702 37.35 32.45 76.67
C GLU A 702 38.27 33.69 76.52
N GLU A 703 38.29 34.34 75.35
CA GLU A 703 39.07 35.56 75.11
C GLU A 703 38.49 36.81 75.80
N GLU A 704 37.18 36.90 76.05
CA GLU A 704 36.59 37.99 76.86
C GLU A 704 36.84 37.80 78.37
N SER A 705 36.94 36.55 78.86
CA SER A 705 37.14 36.27 80.30
C SER A 705 38.57 36.49 80.82
N GLU A 706 39.56 36.61 79.94
CA GLU A 706 40.94 36.96 80.30
C GLU A 706 41.21 38.48 80.28
N SER A 707 40.19 39.31 80.02
CA SER A 707 40.32 40.76 79.87
C SER A 707 39.68 41.63 80.97
N ASP A 708 39.15 41.04 82.05
CA ASP A 708 38.62 41.75 83.24
C ASP A 708 39.36 41.42 84.55
#